data_AF-A0A7Y2MU25-F1
#
_entry.id   AF-A0A7Y2MU25-F1
#
_cell.length_a   1.000
_cell.length_b   1.000
_cell.length_c   1.000
_cell.angle_alpha   90.00
_cell.angle_beta   90.00
_cell.angle_gamma   90.00
#
_symmetry.space_group_name_H-M   'P 1'
#
loop_
_entity.id
_entity.type
_entity.pdbx_description
1 polymer ?
#
loop_
_entity_poly.entity_id
_entity_poly.type
_entity_poly.pdbx_seq_one_letter_code
_entity_poly.pdbx_strand_id
1 'polypeptide(L)'
;ALGACEAGPGFRTTSVEITPATVLLDAIGLDTLLVARVVDDRGRDLLGAGVSWTSTDPLIASIDGSGRLTALAPGSTTVRATASGLGFIEASGTAQVEVAPVVTSLRAVAGEGQSGTVDLPLAIPLQVKATDRRGEPVVGQQVDFMPHPGGGRALPVTSSTDAEGVATSEWTLGPTAGTLHRLSAGVPGSEVTPVEFEALALAGPPAIIEVVSGGDQVGIRGRPLPQPIDTRVTDALGNATAGVDLTFTPAGGGTVTEADATTDLTGAASASWTLGDESGGQQLRVDAGAASTLVHAVATEVPAALLAGSATTLAGTVAMPVPDPPSVIVRDGAGRPVPGVAVSFEVTAGGGTIELGSAAQGTEAPPVAEAAPVAKAARVAEAPPVAEATPGGRTTAAPAVVHTDVDGRATIGAWVLGEVAGEANQALRASILDAGPLVFTATARAGPPALLSVLAGDDQTGPVTMELPQAISVRVVDAFSNPVPGAEVGFSPSSGYTTPGIAATDAAGVAVTRWTLGPDAGAHTLEVTAAGSVAPVQMRGTATGSATTCALNGPSPGYDLKICWVGVEDPTVASALDEAATRWQALIVGDLPDVVPNAEHPTCVTGAPWVSGPELDDLVLYVTVETIDGAGGALAGAAPCFVRDGSGLPTFARLRVDRDDVATLAADGQLVALLVHEIGHALGFGTVWTAAGLLAEPASGATGPPPDTHFTGARAIQAFDASGGSGRTVGAKVPVQNRGGGGVQDVHWRESVFGPELMTSELDSGVQNPLSRITVEAMGDIGYVVAADQSDAYVVPFPNFPVAGPGHAAMGSTPLGEDVWWGPIGVVDAAGTLVRIRRFQHRR
;
A
#
# COMPACT_ATOMS: atom_id res chain seq x y z
N ALA A 1 -48.95 -109.45 113.71
CA ALA A 1 -47.67 -109.99 114.20
C ALA A 1 -46.80 -110.34 112.99
N LEU A 2 -45.67 -109.63 112.85
CA LEU A 2 -44.44 -109.83 112.04
C LEU A 2 -44.58 -110.29 110.55
N GLY A 3 -43.85 -109.74 109.57
CA GLY A 3 -42.53 -109.10 109.65
C GLY A 3 -42.15 -108.21 108.46
N ALA A 4 -40.91 -107.73 108.54
CA ALA A 4 -40.26 -106.71 107.71
C ALA A 4 -39.83 -107.18 106.31
N CYS A 5 -39.64 -106.21 105.41
CA CYS A 5 -38.71 -106.29 104.28
C CYS A 5 -37.87 -105.01 104.22
N GLU A 6 -36.56 -105.20 104.10
CA GLU A 6 -35.49 -104.21 104.17
C GLU A 6 -35.40 -103.27 102.95
N ALA A 7 -34.70 -102.15 103.14
CA ALA A 7 -34.30 -101.19 102.12
C ALA A 7 -33.25 -101.78 101.17
N GLY A 8 -33.50 -101.69 99.86
CA GLY A 8 -32.51 -101.91 98.79
C GLY A 8 -31.62 -100.68 98.56
N PRO A 9 -30.42 -100.86 97.96
CA PRO A 9 -29.31 -99.92 98.01
C PRO A 9 -29.57 -98.63 97.21
N GLY A 10 -29.20 -97.49 97.80
CA GLY A 10 -29.34 -96.15 97.22
C GLY A 10 -28.56 -95.97 95.92
N PHE A 11 -29.17 -95.30 94.95
CA PHE A 11 -28.55 -94.90 93.70
C PHE A 11 -27.40 -93.92 93.97
N ARG A 12 -26.22 -94.17 93.39
CA ARG A 12 -25.08 -93.24 93.45
C ARG A 12 -25.04 -92.43 92.15
N THR A 13 -25.38 -91.15 92.25
CA THR A 13 -25.06 -90.13 91.23
C THR A 13 -23.57 -90.16 90.93
N THR A 14 -23.20 -90.21 89.66
CA THR A 14 -21.79 -90.36 89.26
C THR A 14 -21.31 -89.25 88.31
N SER A 15 -22.17 -88.75 87.41
CA SER A 15 -21.81 -87.61 86.56
C SER A 15 -23.01 -86.75 86.20
N VAL A 16 -22.71 -85.49 85.87
CA VAL A 16 -23.67 -84.53 85.32
C VAL A 16 -23.14 -84.08 83.97
N GLU A 17 -23.92 -84.27 82.92
CA GLU A 17 -23.61 -83.85 81.55
C GLU A 17 -24.42 -82.59 81.23
N ILE A 18 -23.76 -81.51 80.78
CA ILE A 18 -24.44 -80.27 80.36
C ILE A 18 -24.49 -80.23 78.84
N THR A 19 -25.69 -80.01 78.29
CA THR A 19 -25.91 -79.84 76.85
C THR A 19 -26.47 -78.44 76.56
N PRO A 20 -25.85 -77.67 75.65
CA PRO A 20 -24.54 -77.92 75.03
C PRO A 20 -23.36 -77.76 76.02
N ALA A 21 -22.24 -78.45 75.75
CA ALA A 21 -21.01 -78.36 76.56
C ALA A 21 -20.20 -77.06 76.29
N THR A 22 -20.43 -76.41 75.16
CA THR A 22 -19.87 -75.10 74.81
C THR A 22 -20.97 -74.22 74.25
N VAL A 23 -21.02 -72.96 74.69
CA VAL A 23 -21.94 -71.93 74.21
C VAL A 23 -21.13 -70.75 73.70
N LEU A 24 -21.44 -70.29 72.49
CA LEU A 24 -21.00 -69.00 71.95
C LEU A 24 -22.22 -68.08 71.84
N LEU A 25 -22.17 -66.93 72.50
CA LEU A 25 -23.21 -65.89 72.42
C LEU A 25 -22.65 -64.68 71.68
N ASP A 26 -23.22 -64.39 70.51
CA ASP A 26 -22.76 -63.37 69.56
C ASP A 26 -23.34 -61.97 69.79
N ALA A 27 -24.06 -61.77 70.89
CA ALA A 27 -24.66 -60.48 71.28
C ALA A 27 -24.95 -60.43 72.79
N ILE A 28 -24.94 -59.23 73.37
CA ILE A 28 -25.25 -59.01 74.78
C ILE A 28 -26.76 -59.18 75.02
N GLY A 29 -27.12 -59.82 76.13
CA GLY A 29 -28.51 -60.11 76.53
C GLY A 29 -29.17 -61.24 75.74
N LEU A 30 -28.42 -61.98 74.92
CA LEU A 30 -28.88 -63.28 74.44
C LEU A 30 -28.95 -64.28 75.57
N ASP A 31 -29.96 -65.13 75.51
CA ASP A 31 -30.09 -66.25 76.42
C ASP A 31 -30.17 -67.59 75.68
N THR A 32 -29.77 -68.64 76.39
CA THR A 32 -29.92 -70.02 75.93
C THR A 32 -30.20 -70.91 77.12
N LEU A 33 -30.83 -72.04 76.88
CA LEU A 33 -31.12 -73.01 77.94
C LEU A 33 -30.02 -74.07 77.96
N LEU A 34 -29.37 -74.21 79.11
CA LEU A 34 -28.50 -75.34 79.41
C LEU A 34 -29.32 -76.42 80.11
N VAL A 35 -29.19 -77.65 79.62
CA VAL A 35 -29.86 -78.81 80.21
C VAL A 35 -28.82 -79.69 80.87
N ALA A 36 -29.01 -79.99 82.15
CA ALA A 36 -28.18 -80.92 82.90
C ALA A 36 -28.85 -82.30 82.93
N ARG A 37 -28.15 -83.32 82.41
CA ARG A 37 -28.53 -84.72 82.52
C ARG A 37 -27.72 -85.36 83.64
N VAL A 38 -28.40 -85.81 84.70
CA VAL A 38 -27.79 -86.47 85.85
C VAL A 38 -27.87 -87.98 85.66
N VAL A 39 -26.74 -88.68 85.75
CA VAL A 39 -26.69 -90.13 85.57
C VAL A 39 -26.09 -90.86 86.77
N ASP A 40 -26.57 -92.08 87.02
CA ASP A 40 -26.04 -92.97 88.06
C ASP A 40 -24.76 -93.69 87.63
N ASP A 41 -24.18 -94.46 88.56
CA ASP A 41 -23.00 -95.33 88.37
C ASP A 41 -23.17 -96.41 87.28
N ARG A 42 -24.39 -96.60 86.78
CA ARG A 42 -24.76 -97.56 85.72
C ARG A 42 -25.16 -96.86 84.41
N GLY A 43 -24.99 -95.53 84.32
CA GLY A 43 -25.28 -94.73 83.13
C GLY A 43 -26.78 -94.45 82.89
N ARG A 44 -27.65 -94.67 83.88
CA ARG A 44 -29.10 -94.44 83.78
C ARG A 44 -29.47 -93.03 84.22
N ASP A 45 -30.50 -92.45 83.59
CA ASP A 45 -31.03 -91.13 83.90
C ASP A 45 -31.66 -91.11 85.30
N LEU A 46 -31.18 -90.20 86.14
CA LEU A 46 -31.77 -89.92 87.44
C LEU A 46 -32.81 -88.81 87.31
N LEU A 47 -34.02 -89.22 86.93
CA LEU A 47 -35.17 -88.33 86.79
C LEU A 47 -35.59 -87.77 88.16
N GLY A 48 -35.72 -86.44 88.27
CA GLY A 48 -36.10 -85.75 89.51
C GLY A 48 -34.93 -85.31 90.41
N ALA A 49 -33.67 -85.50 90.00
CA ALA A 49 -32.52 -84.95 90.71
C ALA A 49 -32.55 -83.41 90.69
N GLY A 50 -32.44 -82.78 91.87
CA GLY A 50 -32.32 -81.32 91.97
C GLY A 50 -30.96 -80.86 91.44
N VAL A 51 -30.97 -79.98 90.43
CA VAL A 51 -29.76 -79.38 89.86
C VAL A 51 -29.68 -77.92 90.29
N SER A 52 -28.51 -77.53 90.79
CA SER A 52 -28.15 -76.13 91.05
C SER A 52 -27.16 -75.64 90.01
N TRP A 53 -27.31 -74.39 89.58
CA TRP A 53 -26.48 -73.76 88.55
C TRP A 53 -25.65 -72.62 89.13
N THR A 54 -24.40 -72.51 88.68
CA THR A 54 -23.48 -71.42 89.06
C THR A 54 -22.64 -71.01 87.85
N SER A 55 -22.26 -69.74 87.76
CA SER A 55 -21.29 -69.21 86.77
C SER A 55 -20.04 -68.75 87.52
N THR A 56 -18.85 -69.04 86.99
CA THR A 56 -17.59 -68.58 87.60
C THR A 56 -17.43 -67.07 87.52
N ASP A 57 -17.97 -66.45 86.47
CA ASP A 57 -18.09 -65.01 86.30
C ASP A 57 -19.52 -64.66 85.88
N PRO A 58 -20.40 -64.35 86.86
CA PRO A 58 -21.78 -63.98 86.58
C PRO A 58 -21.92 -62.58 85.96
N LEU A 59 -20.86 -61.78 85.88
CA LEU A 59 -20.90 -60.48 85.17
C LEU A 59 -20.69 -60.64 83.66
N ILE A 60 -20.05 -61.73 83.23
CA ILE A 60 -19.91 -62.10 81.81
C ILE A 60 -21.16 -62.83 81.31
N ALA A 61 -21.59 -63.88 82.02
CA ALA A 61 -22.85 -64.56 81.75
C ALA A 61 -23.47 -65.12 83.04
N SER A 62 -24.75 -64.78 83.26
CA SER A 62 -25.50 -65.23 84.44
C SER A 62 -26.40 -66.42 84.10
N ILE A 63 -26.61 -67.32 85.06
CA ILE A 63 -27.49 -68.48 84.88
C ILE A 63 -28.49 -68.58 86.03
N ASP A 64 -29.77 -68.78 85.71
CA ASP A 64 -30.83 -68.94 86.70
C ASP A 64 -31.02 -70.39 87.15
N GLY A 65 -31.89 -70.62 88.15
CA GLY A 65 -32.17 -71.95 88.70
C GLY A 65 -32.83 -72.92 87.71
N SER A 66 -33.35 -72.43 86.57
CA SER A 66 -33.91 -73.26 85.49
C SER A 66 -32.87 -73.70 84.46
N GLY A 67 -31.63 -73.20 84.57
CA GLY A 67 -30.56 -73.44 83.60
C GLY A 67 -30.55 -72.44 82.43
N ARG A 68 -31.32 -71.33 82.51
CA ARG A 68 -31.30 -70.29 81.49
C ARG A 68 -30.09 -69.39 81.70
N LEU A 69 -29.15 -69.48 80.77
CA LEU A 69 -27.92 -68.68 80.71
C LEU A 69 -28.20 -67.39 79.91
N THR A 70 -27.76 -66.23 80.38
CA THR A 70 -27.89 -64.93 79.71
C THR A 70 -26.51 -64.25 79.59
N ALA A 71 -26.14 -63.78 78.40
CA ALA A 71 -24.95 -62.96 78.16
C ALA A 71 -25.11 -61.56 78.76
N LEU A 72 -24.10 -61.07 79.50
CA LEU A 72 -24.14 -59.77 80.15
C LEU A 72 -22.96 -58.87 79.77
N ALA A 73 -21.77 -59.43 79.57
CA ALA A 73 -20.60 -58.69 79.11
C ALA A 73 -19.70 -59.57 78.22
N PRO A 74 -18.90 -58.98 77.31
CA PRO A 74 -17.92 -59.73 76.52
C PRO A 74 -16.91 -60.46 77.43
N GLY A 75 -16.52 -61.67 77.03
CA GLY A 75 -15.52 -62.47 77.74
C GLY A 75 -15.89 -63.95 77.80
N SER A 76 -15.12 -64.73 78.56
CA SER A 76 -15.38 -66.16 78.76
C SER A 76 -15.65 -66.49 80.23
N THR A 77 -16.58 -67.40 80.47
CA THR A 77 -16.91 -67.92 81.80
C THR A 77 -17.20 -69.42 81.73
N THR A 78 -17.14 -70.11 82.86
CA THR A 78 -17.54 -71.51 82.96
C THR A 78 -18.81 -71.61 83.79
N VAL A 79 -19.83 -72.26 83.24
CA VAL A 79 -21.06 -72.59 83.97
C VAL A 79 -20.94 -73.99 84.57
N ARG A 80 -21.29 -74.15 85.84
CA ARG A 80 -21.30 -75.43 86.55
C ARG A 80 -22.71 -75.81 86.98
N ALA A 81 -23.13 -77.01 86.63
CA ALA A 81 -24.33 -77.67 87.14
C ALA A 81 -23.94 -78.69 88.21
N THR A 82 -24.53 -78.62 89.40
CA THR A 82 -24.26 -79.53 90.51
C THR A 82 -25.55 -80.21 90.95
N ALA A 83 -25.56 -81.54 90.95
CA ALA A 83 -26.68 -82.34 91.44
C ALA A 83 -26.45 -82.72 92.91
N SER A 84 -27.35 -82.30 93.80
CA SER A 84 -27.27 -82.53 95.26
C SER A 84 -28.66 -82.72 95.87
N GLY A 85 -28.82 -83.64 96.85
CA GLY A 85 -30.09 -83.90 97.57
C GLY A 85 -30.58 -85.35 97.45
N LEU A 86 -31.51 -85.81 98.30
CA LEU A 86 -32.10 -87.16 98.30
C LEU A 86 -31.13 -88.36 98.47
N GLY A 87 -30.02 -88.17 99.20
CA GLY A 87 -29.06 -89.25 99.53
C GLY A 87 -28.00 -89.55 98.45
N PHE A 88 -27.91 -88.67 97.45
CA PHE A 88 -26.94 -88.73 96.35
C PHE A 88 -25.57 -88.16 96.74
N ILE A 89 -24.48 -88.65 96.11
CA ILE A 89 -23.13 -88.05 96.21
C ILE A 89 -23.08 -86.86 95.25
N GLU A 90 -22.55 -85.72 95.68
CA GLU A 90 -22.48 -84.54 94.80
C GLU A 90 -21.70 -84.86 93.52
N ALA A 91 -22.35 -84.67 92.38
CA ALA A 91 -21.75 -84.77 91.05
C ALA A 91 -21.96 -83.44 90.33
N SER A 92 -20.96 -83.00 89.55
CA SER A 92 -21.03 -81.74 88.82
C SER A 92 -20.49 -81.87 87.39
N GLY A 93 -21.09 -81.12 86.48
CA GLY A 93 -20.66 -80.93 85.11
C GLY A 93 -20.35 -79.46 84.84
N THR A 94 -19.58 -79.18 83.79
CA THR A 94 -19.25 -77.80 83.40
C THR A 94 -19.47 -77.58 81.91
N ALA A 95 -19.94 -76.39 81.54
CA ALA A 95 -20.02 -75.91 80.17
C ALA A 95 -19.18 -74.64 80.01
N GLN A 96 -18.44 -74.54 78.90
CA GLN A 96 -17.69 -73.33 78.55
C GLN A 96 -18.61 -72.34 77.85
N VAL A 97 -18.55 -71.07 78.26
CA VAL A 97 -19.36 -69.99 77.69
C VAL A 97 -18.42 -68.90 77.21
N GLU A 98 -18.53 -68.53 75.95
CA GLU A 98 -17.89 -67.35 75.38
C GLU A 98 -18.96 -66.38 74.92
N VAL A 99 -18.87 -65.14 75.40
CA VAL A 99 -19.69 -64.01 74.97
C VAL A 99 -18.78 -63.13 74.12
N ALA A 100 -18.97 -63.18 72.81
CA ALA A 100 -18.19 -62.41 71.85
C ALA A 100 -19.16 -61.65 70.94
N PRO A 101 -19.63 -60.46 71.36
CA PRO A 101 -20.58 -59.68 70.58
C PRO A 101 -20.01 -59.33 69.20
N VAL A 102 -20.75 -59.66 68.15
CA VAL A 102 -20.36 -59.36 66.78
C VAL A 102 -21.05 -58.06 66.36
N VAL A 103 -20.26 -57.11 65.85
CA VAL A 103 -20.84 -55.88 65.29
C VAL A 103 -21.69 -56.23 64.06
N THR A 104 -22.95 -55.82 64.09
CA THR A 104 -23.86 -55.94 62.94
C THR A 104 -24.33 -54.60 62.41
N SER A 105 -24.09 -53.51 63.15
CA SER A 105 -24.40 -52.15 62.71
C SER A 105 -23.30 -51.19 63.15
N LEU A 106 -22.87 -50.36 62.20
CA LEU A 106 -22.01 -49.21 62.42
C LEU A 106 -22.76 -47.98 61.92
N ARG A 107 -22.77 -46.89 62.69
CA ARG A 107 -23.42 -45.62 62.29
C ARG A 107 -22.63 -44.42 62.77
N ALA A 108 -22.67 -43.32 62.01
CA ALA A 108 -22.19 -42.04 62.49
C ALA A 108 -23.02 -41.54 63.68
N VAL A 109 -22.35 -40.95 64.67
CA VAL A 109 -22.99 -40.26 65.80
C VAL A 109 -22.55 -38.80 65.92
N ALA A 110 -21.37 -38.45 65.39
CA ALA A 110 -20.91 -37.06 65.28
C ALA A 110 -19.92 -36.90 64.11
N GLY A 111 -19.74 -35.65 63.66
CA GLY A 111 -18.70 -35.27 62.69
C GLY A 111 -19.11 -35.29 61.21
N GLU A 112 -20.37 -35.59 60.89
CA GLU A 112 -20.90 -35.61 59.52
C GLU A 112 -21.11 -34.20 58.93
N GLY A 113 -20.85 -34.04 57.63
CA GLY A 113 -21.21 -32.85 56.85
C GLY A 113 -20.50 -31.56 57.25
N GLN A 114 -19.30 -31.66 57.81
CA GLN A 114 -18.53 -30.51 58.27
C GLN A 114 -17.93 -29.70 57.12
N SER A 115 -17.50 -28.48 57.43
CA SER A 115 -16.57 -27.72 56.60
C SER A 115 -15.38 -27.30 57.45
N GLY A 116 -14.21 -27.18 56.82
CA GLY A 116 -12.99 -26.79 57.50
C GLY A 116 -11.94 -26.34 56.51
N THR A 117 -10.94 -25.60 56.99
CA THR A 117 -9.82 -25.17 56.15
C THR A 117 -8.90 -26.36 55.85
N VAL A 118 -8.39 -26.43 54.62
CA VAL A 118 -7.37 -27.41 54.20
C VAL A 118 -6.19 -27.49 55.20
N ASP A 119 -5.63 -28.69 55.36
CA ASP A 119 -4.53 -29.02 56.29
C ASP A 119 -4.76 -28.71 57.79
N LEU A 120 -5.98 -28.31 58.19
CA LEU A 120 -6.38 -28.17 59.59
C LEU A 120 -7.36 -29.28 60.02
N PRO A 121 -7.36 -29.66 61.31
CA PRO A 121 -8.34 -30.60 61.85
C PRO A 121 -9.75 -29.99 61.79
N LEU A 122 -10.74 -30.83 61.49
CA LEU A 122 -12.14 -30.49 61.61
C LEU A 122 -12.50 -30.16 63.07
N ALA A 123 -13.45 -29.25 63.25
CA ALA A 123 -13.83 -28.76 64.57
C ALA A 123 -14.49 -29.84 65.45
N ILE A 124 -15.22 -30.78 64.84
CA ILE A 124 -15.87 -31.89 65.53
C ILE A 124 -15.15 -33.18 65.09
N PRO A 125 -14.61 -33.99 66.01
CA PRO A 125 -14.02 -35.27 65.66
C PRO A 125 -15.09 -36.23 65.12
N LEU A 126 -14.68 -37.16 64.27
CA LEU A 126 -15.54 -38.20 63.73
C LEU A 126 -15.85 -39.21 64.81
N GLN A 127 -17.13 -39.54 64.98
CA GLN A 127 -17.55 -40.56 65.93
C GLN A 127 -18.50 -41.54 65.27
N VAL A 128 -18.23 -42.84 65.43
CA VAL A 128 -19.11 -43.92 64.99
C VAL A 128 -19.47 -44.84 66.15
N LYS A 129 -20.70 -45.34 66.15
CA LYS A 129 -21.20 -46.28 67.15
C LYS A 129 -21.40 -47.66 66.55
N ALA A 130 -20.72 -48.66 67.13
CA ALA A 130 -20.83 -50.06 66.77
C ALA A 130 -21.81 -50.77 67.72
N THR A 131 -22.81 -51.47 67.16
CA THR A 131 -23.78 -52.25 67.93
C THR A 131 -23.95 -53.65 67.37
N ASP A 132 -24.32 -54.59 68.24
CA ASP A 132 -24.64 -55.97 67.89
C ASP A 132 -26.06 -56.11 67.30
N ARG A 133 -26.47 -57.36 67.02
CA ARG A 133 -27.78 -57.67 66.41
C ARG A 133 -28.99 -57.35 67.28
N ARG A 134 -28.78 -57.07 68.58
CA ARG A 134 -29.82 -56.60 69.50
C ARG A 134 -29.80 -55.09 69.69
N GLY A 135 -28.85 -54.39 69.07
CA GLY A 135 -28.67 -52.95 69.17
C GLY A 135 -27.85 -52.52 70.40
N GLU A 136 -27.26 -53.46 71.13
CA GLU A 136 -26.41 -53.18 72.29
C GLU A 136 -25.00 -52.76 71.85
N PRO A 137 -24.30 -51.90 72.60
CA PRO A 137 -22.97 -51.43 72.25
C PRO A 137 -21.92 -52.55 72.33
N VAL A 138 -21.06 -52.64 71.30
CA VAL A 138 -19.91 -53.56 71.30
C VAL A 138 -18.69 -52.81 71.79
N VAL A 139 -18.21 -53.15 72.99
CA VAL A 139 -17.07 -52.51 73.65
C VAL A 139 -15.74 -53.10 73.16
N GLY A 140 -14.72 -52.27 72.97
CA GLY A 140 -13.36 -52.70 72.59
C GLY A 140 -13.18 -53.08 71.13
N GLN A 141 -14.21 -52.95 70.28
CA GLN A 141 -14.12 -53.20 68.85
C GLN A 141 -13.16 -52.21 68.19
N GLN A 142 -12.22 -52.69 67.37
CA GLN A 142 -11.40 -51.82 66.53
C GLN A 142 -12.20 -51.31 65.32
N VAL A 143 -12.10 -50.00 65.08
CA VAL A 143 -12.64 -49.31 63.91
C VAL A 143 -11.50 -48.56 63.22
N ASP A 144 -11.31 -48.82 61.94
CA ASP A 144 -10.33 -48.14 61.09
C ASP A 144 -10.96 -46.91 60.42
N PHE A 145 -10.29 -45.77 60.51
CA PHE A 145 -10.63 -44.51 59.88
C PHE A 145 -9.66 -44.27 58.71
N MET A 146 -10.14 -44.51 57.50
CA MET A 146 -9.36 -44.48 56.27
C MET A 146 -9.81 -43.31 55.38
N PRO A 147 -9.05 -42.20 55.33
CA PRO A 147 -9.29 -41.15 54.34
C PRO A 147 -9.15 -41.71 52.91
N HIS A 148 -10.03 -41.27 52.00
CA HIS A 148 -9.85 -41.54 50.57
C HIS A 148 -8.64 -40.76 50.02
N PRO A 149 -8.09 -41.12 48.83
CA PRO A 149 -7.02 -40.34 48.21
C PRO A 149 -7.35 -38.85 48.13
N GLY A 150 -6.47 -38.00 48.64
CA GLY A 150 -6.67 -36.54 48.73
C GLY A 150 -7.50 -36.07 49.93
N GLY A 151 -8.14 -36.98 50.67
CA GLY A 151 -9.00 -36.66 51.81
C GLY A 151 -8.29 -36.22 53.10
N GLY A 152 -6.96 -36.30 53.14
CA GLY A 152 -6.14 -35.88 54.29
C GLY A 152 -5.73 -37.04 55.20
N ARG A 153 -5.76 -36.83 56.53
CA ARG A 153 -5.33 -37.80 57.54
C ARG A 153 -6.30 -37.91 58.72
N ALA A 154 -6.47 -39.11 59.25
CA ALA A 154 -7.17 -39.38 60.50
C ALA A 154 -6.18 -39.71 61.63
N LEU A 155 -6.45 -39.22 62.85
CA LEU A 155 -5.63 -39.46 64.04
C LEU A 155 -6.54 -39.69 65.26
N PRO A 156 -6.51 -40.89 65.88
CA PRO A 156 -5.81 -42.09 65.42
C PRO A 156 -6.47 -42.70 64.17
N VAL A 157 -5.70 -43.41 63.33
CA VAL A 157 -6.21 -44.15 62.15
C VAL A 157 -7.02 -45.40 62.51
N THR A 158 -6.85 -45.89 63.74
CA THR A 158 -7.65 -46.97 64.31
C THR A 158 -8.00 -46.60 65.75
N SER A 159 -9.28 -46.71 66.13
CA SER A 159 -9.73 -46.49 67.51
C SER A 159 -10.55 -47.69 67.99
N SER A 160 -10.39 -48.04 69.27
CA SER A 160 -11.28 -48.99 69.93
C SER A 160 -12.56 -48.29 70.40
N THR A 161 -13.69 -49.01 70.39
CA THR A 161 -14.95 -48.52 70.93
C THR A 161 -14.96 -48.49 72.47
N ASP A 162 -15.56 -47.45 73.05
CA ASP A 162 -15.75 -47.29 74.49
C ASP A 162 -16.93 -48.13 75.05
N ALA A 163 -17.31 -47.89 76.31
CA ALA A 163 -18.41 -48.60 76.99
C ALA A 163 -19.77 -48.35 76.31
N GLU A 164 -19.93 -47.20 75.65
CA GLU A 164 -21.11 -46.82 74.88
C GLU A 164 -21.06 -47.31 73.42
N GLY A 165 -20.00 -48.03 73.04
CA GLY A 165 -19.78 -48.59 71.71
C GLY A 165 -19.28 -47.57 70.70
N VAL A 166 -18.74 -46.42 71.14
CA VAL A 166 -18.32 -45.32 70.27
C VAL A 166 -16.80 -45.33 70.04
N ALA A 167 -16.38 -45.24 68.79
CA ALA A 167 -14.99 -45.00 68.38
C ALA A 167 -14.84 -43.58 67.83
N THR A 168 -13.71 -42.92 68.13
CA THR A 168 -13.48 -41.50 67.78
C THR A 168 -12.17 -41.31 67.02
N SER A 169 -12.15 -40.42 66.03
CA SER A 169 -10.93 -40.00 65.32
C SER A 169 -10.99 -38.52 64.92
N GLU A 170 -9.88 -37.78 65.05
CA GLU A 170 -9.74 -36.43 64.51
C GLU A 170 -9.39 -36.50 63.02
N TRP A 171 -10.11 -35.75 62.18
CA TRP A 171 -9.87 -35.70 60.75
C TRP A 171 -9.25 -34.36 60.35
N THR A 172 -8.01 -34.39 59.85
CA THR A 172 -7.36 -33.26 59.18
C THR A 172 -7.61 -33.38 57.68
N LEU A 173 -8.19 -32.35 57.06
CA LEU A 173 -8.48 -32.34 55.62
C LEU A 173 -7.19 -32.29 54.78
N GLY A 174 -7.24 -32.82 53.56
CA GLY A 174 -6.13 -32.70 52.61
C GLY A 174 -5.91 -31.28 52.08
N PRO A 175 -4.93 -31.07 51.20
CA PRO A 175 -4.47 -29.73 50.81
C PRO A 175 -5.33 -29.04 49.75
N THR A 176 -6.29 -29.74 49.11
CA THR A 176 -7.08 -29.21 47.98
C THR A 176 -8.41 -28.62 48.45
N ALA A 177 -8.62 -27.32 48.24
CA ALA A 177 -9.88 -26.67 48.61
C ALA A 177 -10.96 -26.78 47.52
N GLY A 178 -12.20 -26.40 47.86
CA GLY A 178 -13.34 -26.33 46.95
C GLY A 178 -13.99 -27.67 46.62
N THR A 179 -13.54 -28.75 47.25
CA THR A 179 -14.06 -30.11 47.02
C THR A 179 -14.53 -30.76 48.32
N LEU A 180 -15.43 -31.75 48.20
CA LEU A 180 -15.76 -32.64 49.30
C LEU A 180 -14.65 -33.68 49.45
N HIS A 181 -14.03 -33.70 50.62
CA HIS A 181 -13.14 -34.78 51.03
C HIS A 181 -13.97 -35.90 51.66
N ARG A 182 -13.48 -37.14 51.54
CA ARG A 182 -14.15 -38.34 52.05
C ARG A 182 -13.25 -39.16 52.97
N LEU A 183 -13.86 -39.79 53.97
CA LEU A 183 -13.21 -40.72 54.88
C LEU A 183 -14.15 -41.86 55.26
N SER A 184 -13.67 -43.09 55.16
CA SER A 184 -14.41 -44.31 55.52
C SER A 184 -14.05 -44.77 56.93
N ALA A 185 -15.05 -45.00 57.79
CA ALA A 185 -14.89 -45.63 59.09
C ALA A 185 -15.48 -47.04 59.04
N GLY A 186 -14.65 -48.07 59.17
CA GLY A 186 -15.03 -49.46 58.98
C GLY A 186 -14.51 -50.40 60.07
N VAL A 187 -15.21 -51.51 60.30
CA VAL A 187 -14.73 -52.57 61.18
C VAL A 187 -13.85 -53.54 60.36
N PRO A 188 -12.55 -53.70 60.68
CA PRO A 188 -11.65 -54.52 59.88
C PRO A 188 -12.11 -55.98 59.80
N GLY A 189 -12.16 -56.53 58.58
CA GLY A 189 -12.54 -57.93 58.35
C GLY A 189 -14.02 -58.24 58.55
N SER A 190 -14.88 -57.24 58.73
CA SER A 190 -16.34 -57.39 58.87
C SER A 190 -17.08 -57.12 57.54
N GLU A 191 -18.26 -57.71 57.38
CA GLU A 191 -19.20 -57.41 56.27
C GLU A 191 -20.09 -56.20 56.56
N VAL A 192 -19.98 -55.58 57.74
CA VAL A 192 -20.71 -54.36 58.08
C VAL A 192 -20.27 -53.23 57.17
N THR A 193 -21.24 -52.61 56.47
CA THR A 193 -20.99 -51.47 55.60
C THR A 193 -20.27 -50.35 56.37
N PRO A 194 -19.10 -49.89 55.90
CA PRO A 194 -18.42 -48.74 56.47
C PRO A 194 -19.28 -47.48 56.46
N VAL A 195 -19.06 -46.60 57.42
CA VAL A 195 -19.66 -45.27 57.49
C VAL A 195 -18.77 -44.31 56.69
N GLU A 196 -19.34 -43.64 55.70
CA GLU A 196 -18.63 -42.63 54.91
C GLU A 196 -18.92 -41.24 55.47
N PHE A 197 -17.87 -40.51 55.82
CA PHE A 197 -17.93 -39.11 56.19
C PHE A 197 -17.54 -38.23 55.02
N GLU A 198 -18.27 -37.14 54.82
CA GLU A 198 -17.92 -36.08 53.86
C GLU A 198 -17.69 -34.75 54.58
N ALA A 199 -16.67 -34.00 54.14
CA ALA A 199 -16.39 -32.65 54.64
C ALA A 199 -15.96 -31.73 53.50
N LEU A 200 -16.48 -30.50 53.47
CA LEU A 200 -16.10 -29.47 52.50
C LEU A 200 -14.76 -28.84 52.92
N ALA A 201 -13.75 -29.00 52.06
CA ALA A 201 -12.47 -28.34 52.24
C ALA A 201 -12.53 -26.88 51.76
N LEU A 202 -12.40 -25.94 52.70
CA LEU A 202 -12.33 -24.51 52.44
C LEU A 202 -10.88 -24.08 52.25
N ALA A 203 -10.65 -23.07 51.41
CA ALA A 203 -9.31 -22.51 51.22
C ALA A 203 -8.83 -21.82 52.52
N GLY A 204 -7.51 -21.72 52.67
CA GLY A 204 -6.89 -20.91 53.71
C GLY A 204 -7.15 -19.41 53.53
N PRO A 205 -6.70 -18.59 54.49
CA PRO A 205 -6.75 -17.14 54.33
C PRO A 205 -5.99 -16.70 53.06
N PRO A 206 -6.43 -15.62 52.39
CA PRO A 206 -5.79 -15.13 51.18
C PRO A 206 -4.33 -14.76 51.46
N ALA A 207 -3.43 -15.27 50.62
CA ALA A 207 -1.98 -15.09 50.78
C ALA A 207 -1.32 -14.48 49.54
N ILE A 208 -1.83 -14.79 48.34
CA ILE A 208 -1.25 -14.36 47.07
C ILE A 208 -2.35 -13.72 46.22
N ILE A 209 -2.08 -12.52 45.70
CA ILE A 209 -2.89 -11.84 44.69
C ILE A 209 -2.08 -11.82 43.40
N GLU A 210 -2.55 -12.54 42.39
CA GLU A 210 -2.00 -12.52 41.05
C GLU A 210 -2.79 -11.55 40.17
N VAL A 211 -2.10 -10.71 39.41
CA VAL A 211 -2.70 -9.86 38.37
C VAL A 211 -2.73 -10.69 37.09
N VAL A 212 -3.91 -11.15 36.70
CA VAL A 212 -4.12 -12.03 35.55
C VAL A 212 -4.08 -11.23 34.24
N SER A 213 -4.67 -10.04 34.24
CA SER A 213 -4.75 -9.16 33.07
C SER A 213 -4.87 -7.68 33.48
N GLY A 214 -4.63 -6.76 32.54
CA GLY A 214 -4.79 -5.33 32.77
C GLY A 214 -3.64 -4.63 33.52
N GLY A 215 -2.52 -5.31 33.79
CA GLY A 215 -1.32 -4.65 34.32
C GLY A 215 -0.56 -3.84 33.28
N ASP A 216 0.25 -2.87 33.75
CA ASP A 216 1.22 -2.08 32.97
C ASP A 216 0.63 -1.35 31.74
N GLN A 217 -0.65 -1.00 31.79
CA GLN A 217 -1.34 -0.36 30.68
C GLN A 217 -0.92 1.10 30.49
N VAL A 218 -0.96 1.58 29.25
CA VAL A 218 -0.86 3.01 28.91
C VAL A 218 -2.26 3.54 28.65
N GLY A 219 -2.68 4.58 29.37
CA GLY A 219 -4.00 5.20 29.23
C GLY A 219 -3.92 6.72 29.16
N ILE A 220 -5.03 7.36 28.86
CA ILE A 220 -5.15 8.82 28.84
C ILE A 220 -5.54 9.30 30.24
N ARG A 221 -4.94 10.40 30.72
CA ARG A 221 -5.32 11.01 32.01
C ARG A 221 -6.84 11.25 32.12
N GLY A 222 -7.42 10.95 33.28
CA GLY A 222 -8.85 11.13 33.56
C GLY A 222 -9.80 10.16 32.82
N ARG A 223 -9.28 9.11 32.17
CA ARG A 223 -10.07 8.10 31.43
C ARG A 223 -9.87 6.68 32.00
N PRO A 224 -10.87 5.80 31.85
CA PRO A 224 -10.71 4.37 32.17
C PRO A 224 -9.63 3.75 31.30
N LEU A 225 -8.86 2.83 31.89
CA LEU A 225 -7.93 1.99 31.15
C LEU A 225 -8.67 1.12 30.12
N PRO A 226 -8.04 0.79 28.98
CA PRO A 226 -8.66 -0.01 27.92
C PRO A 226 -9.09 -1.41 28.37
N GLN A 227 -8.37 -2.02 29.31
CA GLN A 227 -8.70 -3.31 29.90
C GLN A 227 -8.94 -3.15 31.42
N PRO A 228 -9.91 -3.89 31.99
CA PRO A 228 -10.07 -3.96 33.45
C PRO A 228 -8.87 -4.66 34.10
N ILE A 229 -8.70 -4.45 35.40
CA ILE A 229 -7.69 -5.15 36.21
C ILE A 229 -8.30 -6.47 36.68
N ASP A 230 -7.90 -7.57 36.05
CA ASP A 230 -8.34 -8.90 36.45
C ASP A 230 -7.34 -9.51 37.42
N THR A 231 -7.83 -10.01 38.55
CA THR A 231 -7.01 -10.58 39.62
C THR A 231 -7.48 -11.97 40.01
N ARG A 232 -6.56 -12.78 40.54
CA ARG A 232 -6.84 -14.08 41.14
C ARG A 232 -6.22 -14.16 42.52
N VAL A 233 -7.03 -14.50 43.52
CA VAL A 233 -6.60 -14.64 44.91
C VAL A 233 -6.49 -16.12 45.29
N THR A 234 -5.35 -16.48 45.85
CA THR A 234 -5.09 -17.82 46.36
C THR A 234 -4.58 -17.80 47.80
N ASP A 235 -4.78 -18.90 48.52
CA ASP A 235 -4.16 -19.15 49.81
C ASP A 235 -2.67 -19.52 49.66
N ALA A 236 -1.97 -19.75 50.78
CA ALA A 236 -0.54 -20.06 50.77
C ALA A 236 -0.19 -21.41 50.11
N LEU A 237 -1.19 -22.27 49.87
CA LEU A 237 -1.05 -23.56 49.22
C LEU A 237 -1.44 -23.50 47.73
N GLY A 238 -1.84 -22.32 47.23
CA GLY A 238 -2.25 -22.10 45.85
C GLY A 238 -3.72 -22.43 45.56
N ASN A 239 -4.54 -22.68 46.59
CA ASN A 239 -5.97 -22.88 46.39
C ASN A 239 -6.69 -21.55 46.16
N ALA A 240 -7.65 -21.54 45.23
CA ALA A 240 -8.51 -20.38 45.01
C ALA A 240 -9.34 -20.03 46.25
N THR A 241 -9.27 -18.78 46.70
CA THR A 241 -10.04 -18.31 47.87
C THR A 241 -11.28 -17.56 47.40
N ALA A 242 -12.46 -18.19 47.53
CA ALA A 242 -13.75 -17.63 47.14
C ALA A 242 -14.38 -16.75 48.24
N GLY A 243 -15.13 -15.72 47.86
CA GLY A 243 -15.86 -14.84 48.77
C GLY A 243 -14.97 -13.87 49.57
N VAL A 244 -13.76 -13.59 49.10
CA VAL A 244 -12.84 -12.61 49.71
C VAL A 244 -13.11 -11.24 49.15
N ASP A 245 -13.25 -10.24 50.02
CA ASP A 245 -13.34 -8.83 49.63
C ASP A 245 -11.96 -8.31 49.19
N LEU A 246 -11.89 -7.73 47.99
CA LEU A 246 -10.73 -7.01 47.46
C LEU A 246 -11.00 -5.51 47.50
N THR A 247 -10.05 -4.75 48.02
CA THR A 247 -10.10 -3.29 47.97
C THR A 247 -9.05 -2.76 46.99
N PHE A 248 -9.52 -2.00 46.00
CA PHE A 248 -8.69 -1.36 44.98
C PHE A 248 -8.50 0.12 45.31
N THR A 249 -7.28 0.51 45.70
CA THR A 249 -6.94 1.86 46.14
C THR A 249 -5.95 2.53 45.19
N PRO A 250 -6.36 3.54 44.41
CA PRO A 250 -5.43 4.31 43.57
C PRO A 250 -4.41 5.08 44.40
N ALA A 251 -3.14 4.97 44.05
CA ALA A 251 -2.04 5.76 44.59
C ALA A 251 -1.59 6.78 43.53
N GLY A 252 -1.81 8.07 43.82
CA GLY A 252 -1.51 9.19 42.89
C GLY A 252 -2.73 9.81 42.20
N GLY A 253 -3.96 9.45 42.59
CA GLY A 253 -5.20 9.98 42.02
C GLY A 253 -5.95 8.96 41.13
N GLY A 254 -7.06 9.38 40.52
CA GLY A 254 -7.92 8.51 39.71
C GLY A 254 -9.10 7.90 40.49
N THR A 255 -9.91 7.08 39.83
CA THR A 255 -11.07 6.42 40.43
C THR A 255 -11.16 4.97 39.98
N VAL A 256 -11.78 4.12 40.80
CA VAL A 256 -12.06 2.71 40.46
C VAL A 256 -13.56 2.50 40.50
N THR A 257 -14.09 1.83 39.49
CA THR A 257 -15.46 1.30 39.49
C THR A 257 -15.38 -0.16 39.90
N GLU A 258 -16.26 -0.60 40.82
CA GLU A 258 -16.12 -1.86 41.59
C GLU A 258 -14.87 -1.85 42.49
N ALA A 259 -14.68 -0.77 43.25
CA ALA A 259 -13.52 -0.61 44.15
C ALA A 259 -13.47 -1.63 45.30
N ASP A 260 -14.62 -2.24 45.61
CA ASP A 260 -14.77 -3.35 46.54
C ASP A 260 -15.39 -4.54 45.78
N ALA A 261 -14.55 -5.45 45.28
CA ALA A 261 -14.99 -6.63 44.53
C ALA A 261 -14.89 -7.89 45.40
N THR A 262 -15.77 -8.87 45.20
CA THR A 262 -15.69 -10.17 45.88
C THR A 262 -15.19 -11.25 44.94
N THR A 263 -14.32 -12.13 45.42
CA THR A 263 -13.83 -13.24 44.59
C THR A 263 -14.91 -14.28 44.33
N ASP A 264 -14.96 -14.77 43.09
CA ASP A 264 -15.83 -15.89 42.71
C ASP A 264 -15.28 -17.26 43.19
N LEU A 265 -15.94 -18.35 42.81
CA LEU A 265 -15.52 -19.72 43.18
C LEU A 265 -14.14 -20.12 42.63
N THR A 266 -13.61 -19.39 41.65
CA THR A 266 -12.27 -19.60 41.07
C THR A 266 -11.20 -18.69 41.68
N GLY A 267 -11.60 -17.84 42.63
CA GLY A 267 -10.75 -16.85 43.28
C GLY A 267 -10.60 -15.58 42.45
N ALA A 268 -11.40 -15.38 41.40
CA ALA A 268 -11.24 -14.26 40.47
C ALA A 268 -12.07 -13.04 40.89
N ALA A 269 -11.52 -11.84 40.67
CA ALA A 269 -12.21 -10.56 40.85
C ALA A 269 -11.66 -9.54 39.84
N SER A 270 -12.51 -8.61 39.39
CA SER A 270 -12.18 -7.62 38.35
C SER A 270 -12.64 -6.21 38.77
N ALA A 271 -11.85 -5.20 38.42
CA ALA A 271 -12.19 -3.80 38.65
C ALA A 271 -11.75 -2.91 37.47
N SER A 272 -12.50 -1.85 37.20
CA SER A 272 -12.17 -0.89 36.13
C SER A 272 -11.49 0.34 36.70
N TRP A 273 -10.24 0.59 36.31
CA TRP A 273 -9.43 1.70 36.82
C TRP A 273 -9.41 2.88 35.85
N THR A 274 -9.81 4.06 36.32
CA THR A 274 -9.66 5.36 35.65
C THR A 274 -8.44 6.09 36.19
N LEU A 275 -7.50 6.43 35.30
CA LEU A 275 -6.26 7.12 35.67
C LEU A 275 -6.55 8.54 36.18
N GLY A 276 -5.74 9.00 37.13
CA GLY A 276 -5.76 10.38 37.63
C GLY A 276 -5.30 11.41 36.59
N ASP A 277 -5.37 12.69 36.97
CA ASP A 277 -5.06 13.82 36.09
C ASP A 277 -3.55 14.09 35.91
N GLU A 278 -2.68 13.45 36.69
CA GLU A 278 -1.22 13.57 36.58
C GLU A 278 -0.66 12.64 35.48
N SER A 279 0.27 13.15 34.68
CA SER A 279 0.96 12.36 33.65
C SER A 279 2.14 11.57 34.22
N GLY A 280 2.50 10.47 33.57
CA GLY A 280 3.54 9.54 34.03
C GLY A 280 2.99 8.30 34.72
N GLY A 281 3.86 7.58 35.44
CA GLY A 281 3.50 6.34 36.10
C GLY A 281 2.52 6.56 37.25
N GLN A 282 1.42 5.81 37.26
CA GLN A 282 0.45 5.75 38.34
C GLN A 282 0.38 4.31 38.88
N GLN A 283 -0.07 4.15 40.12
CA GLN A 283 -0.13 2.85 40.80
C GLN A 283 -1.53 2.61 41.36
N LEU A 284 -1.97 1.36 41.31
CA LEU A 284 -3.18 0.88 41.96
C LEU A 284 -2.79 -0.21 42.95
N ARG A 285 -3.07 0.01 44.23
CA ARG A 285 -2.88 -0.98 45.28
C ARG A 285 -4.11 -1.88 45.36
N VAL A 286 -3.90 -3.19 45.38
CA VAL A 286 -4.95 -4.19 45.53
C VAL A 286 -4.67 -4.96 46.82
N ASP A 287 -5.62 -4.93 47.75
CA ASP A 287 -5.53 -5.59 49.04
C ASP A 287 -6.63 -6.66 49.18
N ALA A 288 -6.30 -7.83 49.72
CA ALA A 288 -7.22 -8.94 50.01
C ALA A 288 -6.83 -9.57 51.37
N GLY A 289 -7.49 -9.14 52.45
CA GLY A 289 -7.10 -9.53 53.81
C GLY A 289 -5.67 -9.09 54.15
N ALA A 290 -4.76 -10.04 54.33
CA ALA A 290 -3.34 -9.77 54.60
C ALA A 290 -2.45 -9.73 53.34
N ALA A 291 -2.98 -10.15 52.18
CA ALA A 291 -2.26 -10.11 50.91
C ALA A 291 -2.39 -8.73 50.24
N SER A 292 -1.34 -8.29 49.55
CA SER A 292 -1.31 -7.00 48.87
C SER A 292 -0.41 -7.03 47.64
N THR A 293 -0.81 -6.36 46.56
CA THR A 293 -0.01 -6.18 45.34
C THR A 293 -0.20 -4.78 44.74
N LEU A 294 0.72 -4.38 43.85
CA LEU A 294 0.66 -3.12 43.12
C LEU A 294 0.55 -3.38 41.62
N VAL A 295 -0.44 -2.75 41.00
CA VAL A 295 -0.60 -2.68 39.54
C VAL A 295 -0.09 -1.33 39.07
N HIS A 296 0.70 -1.31 38.01
CA HIS A 296 1.20 -0.06 37.43
C HIS A 296 0.44 0.28 36.15
N ALA A 297 0.36 1.57 35.85
CA ALA A 297 -0.08 2.07 34.56
C ALA A 297 0.64 3.40 34.25
N VAL A 298 0.59 3.85 33.00
CA VAL A 298 1.17 5.14 32.58
C VAL A 298 0.06 6.02 32.03
N ALA A 299 -0.13 7.19 32.65
CA ALA A 299 -1.02 8.23 32.16
C ALA A 299 -0.31 9.12 31.13
N THR A 300 -0.89 9.21 29.94
CA THR A 300 -0.44 10.05 28.84
C THR A 300 -1.32 11.29 28.69
N GLU A 301 -0.74 12.33 28.09
CA GLU A 301 -1.40 13.60 27.79
C GLU A 301 -2.51 13.40 26.74
N VAL A 302 -3.61 14.17 26.83
CA VAL A 302 -4.73 14.09 25.88
C VAL A 302 -4.26 14.57 24.48
N PRO A 303 -4.37 13.75 23.42
CA PRO A 303 -4.12 14.19 22.06
C PRO A 303 -5.07 15.35 21.69
N ALA A 304 -4.52 16.49 21.26
CA ALA A 304 -5.31 17.66 20.87
C ALA A 304 -5.23 17.95 19.36
N ALA A 305 -4.16 17.52 18.68
CA ALA A 305 -3.98 17.76 17.27
C ALA A 305 -3.33 16.57 16.56
N LEU A 306 -3.85 16.26 15.37
CA LEU A 306 -3.26 15.35 14.39
C LEU A 306 -2.71 16.18 13.23
N LEU A 307 -1.39 16.29 13.13
CA LEU A 307 -0.70 17.11 12.14
C LEU A 307 -0.02 16.24 11.09
N ALA A 308 0.19 16.78 9.89
CA ALA A 308 0.96 16.10 8.86
C ALA A 308 2.45 16.02 9.26
N GLY A 309 3.01 14.80 9.25
CA GLY A 309 4.43 14.54 9.44
C GLY A 309 5.21 14.46 8.12
N SER A 310 4.49 14.32 7.01
CA SER A 310 4.95 14.30 5.62
C SER A 310 4.06 15.20 4.74
N ALA A 311 4.35 15.27 3.43
CA ALA A 311 3.45 15.91 2.47
C ALA A 311 2.08 15.20 2.44
N THR A 312 1.00 15.97 2.30
CA THR A 312 -0.38 15.47 2.20
C THR A 312 -0.86 15.31 0.75
N THR A 313 -0.11 15.85 -0.21
CA THR A 313 -0.33 15.70 -1.65
C THR A 313 0.86 14.99 -2.25
N LEU A 314 0.66 13.77 -2.72
CA LEU A 314 1.71 12.87 -3.19
C LEU A 314 1.51 12.53 -4.66
N ALA A 315 2.53 11.93 -5.26
CA ALA A 315 2.43 11.33 -6.58
C ALA A 315 3.28 10.07 -6.63
N GLY A 316 2.81 9.07 -7.37
CA GLY A 316 3.52 7.80 -7.56
C GLY A 316 3.02 7.09 -8.81
N THR A 317 3.61 5.94 -9.10
CA THR A 317 3.15 5.07 -10.18
C THR A 317 2.10 4.09 -9.65
N VAL A 318 1.11 3.74 -10.47
CA VAL A 318 0.12 2.69 -10.13
C VAL A 318 0.80 1.42 -9.64
N ALA A 319 0.17 0.75 -8.67
CA ALA A 319 0.65 -0.50 -8.05
C ALA A 319 2.06 -0.44 -7.41
N MET A 320 2.63 0.75 -7.23
CA MET A 320 3.93 0.96 -6.57
C MET A 320 3.76 1.80 -5.29
N PRO A 321 4.67 1.65 -4.31
CA PRO A 321 4.68 2.50 -3.14
C PRO A 321 4.98 3.96 -3.53
N VAL A 322 4.29 4.91 -2.90
CA VAL A 322 4.70 6.32 -2.97
C VAL A 322 6.11 6.47 -2.41
N PRO A 323 6.98 7.35 -2.99
CA PRO A 323 8.37 7.46 -2.58
C PRO A 323 8.56 7.82 -1.11
N ASP A 324 7.75 8.75 -0.60
CA ASP A 324 7.74 9.15 0.80
C ASP A 324 6.47 8.62 1.47
N PRO A 325 6.58 7.66 2.41
CA PRO A 325 5.41 7.10 3.07
C PRO A 325 4.71 8.17 3.92
N PRO A 326 3.37 8.21 3.90
CA PRO A 326 2.58 9.09 4.77
C PRO A 326 2.93 8.95 6.25
N SER A 327 3.08 10.09 6.92
CA SER A 327 3.26 10.15 8.38
C SER A 327 2.46 11.28 9.00
N VAL A 328 2.11 11.10 10.28
CA VAL A 328 1.44 12.10 11.10
C VAL A 328 2.22 12.37 12.39
N ILE A 329 1.99 13.53 13.00
CA ILE A 329 2.51 13.90 14.31
C ILE A 329 1.32 14.20 15.22
N VAL A 330 1.25 13.52 16.35
CA VAL A 330 0.24 13.76 17.39
C VAL A 330 0.81 14.71 18.44
N ARG A 331 0.09 15.79 18.73
CA ARG A 331 0.45 16.78 19.74
C ARG A 331 -0.65 17.01 20.77
N ASP A 332 -0.25 17.34 21.99
CA ASP A 332 -1.16 17.77 23.06
C ASP A 332 -1.61 19.24 22.91
N GLY A 333 -2.45 19.71 23.82
CA GLY A 333 -2.96 21.09 23.81
C GLY A 333 -1.90 22.18 24.09
N ALA A 334 -0.71 21.79 24.56
CA ALA A 334 0.45 22.67 24.76
C ALA A 334 1.43 22.60 23.56
N GLY A 335 1.13 21.81 22.53
CA GLY A 335 1.96 21.62 21.35
C GLY A 335 3.13 20.65 21.53
N ARG A 336 3.16 19.84 22.59
CA ARG A 336 4.21 18.81 22.82
C ARG A 336 3.84 17.50 22.13
N PRO A 337 4.81 16.70 21.67
CA PRO A 337 4.54 15.39 21.07
C PRO A 337 3.94 14.40 22.07
N VAL A 338 3.00 13.56 21.64
CA VAL A 338 2.36 12.53 22.48
C VAL A 338 2.74 11.12 21.98
N PRO A 339 3.63 10.40 22.68
CA PRO A 339 4.01 9.03 22.32
C PRO A 339 2.93 7.99 22.67
N GLY A 340 2.94 6.84 21.98
CA GLY A 340 2.07 5.68 22.25
C GLY A 340 0.64 5.76 21.71
N VAL A 341 0.24 6.87 21.08
CA VAL A 341 -1.12 7.06 20.55
C VAL A 341 -1.34 6.16 19.35
N ALA A 342 -2.40 5.35 19.37
CA ALA A 342 -2.82 4.52 18.25
C ALA A 342 -3.42 5.40 17.13
N VAL A 343 -2.75 5.46 15.98
CA VAL A 343 -3.23 6.14 14.77
C VAL A 343 -3.76 5.11 13.79
N SER A 344 -5.00 5.27 13.37
CA SER A 344 -5.65 4.43 12.36
C SER A 344 -5.49 5.03 10.97
N PHE A 345 -4.90 4.27 10.04
CA PHE A 345 -4.75 4.60 8.62
C PHE A 345 -5.69 3.73 7.76
N GLU A 346 -6.46 4.37 6.89
CA GLU A 346 -7.47 3.71 6.07
C GLU A 346 -7.42 4.23 4.63
N VAL A 347 -7.36 3.34 3.64
CA VAL A 347 -7.48 3.73 2.23
C VAL A 347 -8.95 4.00 1.92
N THR A 348 -9.30 5.26 1.66
CA THR A 348 -10.69 5.70 1.45
C THR A 348 -11.07 5.86 -0.02
N ALA A 349 -10.09 5.90 -0.94
CA ALA A 349 -10.34 5.93 -2.39
C ALA A 349 -9.16 5.34 -3.17
N GLY A 350 -9.45 4.85 -4.38
CA GLY A 350 -8.46 4.46 -5.39
C GLY A 350 -7.91 3.04 -5.28
N GLY A 351 -8.24 2.29 -4.22
CA GLY A 351 -8.01 0.83 -4.13
C GLY A 351 -6.58 0.41 -3.80
N GLY A 352 -5.73 1.33 -3.32
CA GLY A 352 -4.38 1.02 -2.84
C GLY A 352 -4.34 0.17 -1.56
N THR A 353 -3.13 -0.19 -1.12
CA THR A 353 -2.88 -0.98 0.10
C THR A 353 -1.85 -0.32 1.01
N ILE A 354 -1.90 -0.66 2.29
CA ILE A 354 -0.95 -0.19 3.31
C ILE A 354 -0.07 -1.38 3.71
N GLU A 355 1.25 -1.18 3.70
CA GLU A 355 2.21 -2.12 4.25
C GLU A 355 2.78 -1.53 5.55
N LEU A 356 2.74 -2.30 6.64
CA LEU A 356 3.30 -1.87 7.93
C LEU A 356 4.81 -2.12 7.95
N GLY A 357 5.59 -1.13 8.40
CA GLY A 357 7.03 -1.28 8.55
C GLY A 357 7.38 -2.22 9.71
N SER A 358 8.54 -2.88 9.65
CA SER A 358 9.03 -3.82 10.67
C SER A 358 9.21 -3.22 12.07
N ALA A 359 9.17 -1.88 12.22
CA ALA A 359 9.17 -1.17 13.50
C ALA A 359 7.77 -0.96 14.11
N ALA A 360 6.68 -1.26 13.38
CA ALA A 360 5.30 -1.09 13.87
C ALA A 360 4.76 -2.31 14.64
N GLN A 361 5.50 -3.42 14.68
CA GLN A 361 5.21 -4.56 15.57
C GLN A 361 5.88 -4.33 16.94
N GLY A 362 5.23 -3.53 17.78
CA GLY A 362 5.50 -3.55 19.22
C GLY A 362 5.03 -4.89 19.79
N THR A 363 6.01 -5.71 20.22
CA THR A 363 5.88 -6.90 21.09
C THR A 363 4.51 -7.60 21.09
N GLU A 364 4.35 -8.54 20.16
CA GLU A 364 3.34 -9.60 20.32
C GLU A 364 3.65 -10.33 21.64
N ALA A 365 2.66 -10.40 22.53
CA ALA A 365 2.72 -11.22 23.73
C ALA A 365 3.04 -12.68 23.33
N PRO A 366 3.85 -13.42 24.10
CA PRO A 366 4.10 -14.82 23.79
C PRO A 366 2.76 -15.57 23.74
N PRO A 367 2.62 -16.58 22.86
CA PRO A 367 1.37 -17.31 22.74
C PRO A 367 1.01 -17.93 24.09
N VAL A 368 -0.09 -17.45 24.68
CA VAL A 368 -0.73 -18.10 25.81
C VAL A 368 -1.19 -19.46 25.30
N ALA A 369 -0.68 -20.52 25.91
CA ALA A 369 -1.12 -21.88 25.66
C ALA A 369 -2.60 -21.99 25.99
N GLU A 370 -3.46 -21.95 24.98
CA GLU A 370 -4.89 -22.14 25.14
C GLU A 370 -5.15 -23.61 25.48
N ALA A 371 -5.74 -23.83 26.65
CA ALA A 371 -6.15 -25.14 27.12
C ALA A 371 -7.23 -25.72 26.19
N ALA A 372 -7.00 -26.96 25.74
CA ALA A 372 -7.85 -27.69 24.84
C ALA A 372 -9.32 -27.80 25.33
N PRO A 373 -10.32 -27.47 24.49
CA PRO A 373 -11.68 -27.95 24.69
C PRO A 373 -11.82 -29.35 24.07
N VAL A 374 -12.30 -30.30 24.88
CA VAL A 374 -12.71 -31.62 24.44
C VAL A 374 -13.94 -31.49 23.52
N ALA A 375 -13.79 -31.76 22.22
CA ALA A 375 -14.91 -31.85 21.30
C ALA A 375 -14.98 -33.22 20.61
N LYS A 376 -16.16 -33.82 20.78
CA LYS A 376 -16.68 -35.08 20.26
C LYS A 376 -16.67 -35.11 18.72
N ALA A 377 -16.22 -36.23 18.16
CA ALA A 377 -16.08 -36.46 16.73
C ALA A 377 -17.42 -36.57 15.98
N ALA A 378 -17.50 -35.93 14.82
CA ALA A 378 -18.28 -36.38 13.67
C ALA A 378 -17.58 -35.95 12.37
N ARG A 379 -17.21 -36.94 11.56
CA ARG A 379 -16.67 -36.83 10.19
C ARG A 379 -17.68 -36.15 9.25
N VAL A 380 -17.19 -35.45 8.22
CA VAL A 380 -17.27 -35.85 6.78
C VAL A 380 -16.60 -34.80 5.87
N ALA A 381 -15.90 -35.34 4.86
CA ALA A 381 -15.49 -34.80 3.55
C ALA A 381 -14.25 -33.89 3.44
N GLU A 382 -13.42 -34.30 2.50
CA GLU A 382 -12.06 -33.91 2.15
C GLU A 382 -12.09 -33.13 0.81
N ALA A 383 -11.30 -32.07 0.69
CA ALA A 383 -10.96 -31.37 -0.57
C ALA A 383 -9.58 -30.66 -0.42
N PRO A 384 -8.81 -30.44 -1.51
CA PRO A 384 -7.32 -30.52 -1.56
C PRO A 384 -6.59 -29.19 -1.25
N PRO A 385 -5.22 -29.16 -1.21
CA PRO A 385 -4.47 -28.29 -0.30
C PRO A 385 -4.32 -26.85 -0.80
N VAL A 386 -4.39 -25.89 0.14
CA VAL A 386 -4.03 -24.49 -0.07
C VAL A 386 -2.54 -24.31 0.22
N ALA A 387 -1.87 -23.58 -0.66
CA ALA A 387 -0.45 -23.26 -0.66
C ALA A 387 0.01 -22.51 0.61
N GLU A 388 1.28 -22.71 0.95
CA GLU A 388 2.02 -22.11 2.06
C GLU A 388 1.91 -20.58 2.10
N ALA A 389 1.71 -20.04 3.31
CA ALA A 389 1.64 -18.61 3.59
C ALA A 389 3.04 -18.00 3.68
N THR A 390 3.29 -16.98 2.85
CA THR A 390 4.47 -16.10 2.91
C THR A 390 4.29 -15.05 4.03
N PRO A 391 5.32 -14.68 4.81
CA PRO A 391 5.20 -13.64 5.85
C PRO A 391 5.19 -12.25 5.20
N GLY A 392 4.11 -11.48 5.42
CA GLY A 392 3.92 -10.13 4.88
C GLY A 392 2.44 -9.83 4.71
N GLY A 393 1.76 -9.48 5.81
CA GLY A 393 0.31 -9.25 5.81
C GLY A 393 -0.06 -8.01 5.00
N ARG A 394 -0.48 -8.20 3.75
CA ARG A 394 -1.22 -7.20 2.97
C ARG A 394 -2.68 -7.23 3.42
N THR A 395 -3.14 -6.20 4.12
CA THR A 395 -4.53 -6.09 4.58
C THR A 395 -5.29 -5.10 3.69
N THR A 396 -6.34 -5.57 3.02
CA THR A 396 -7.24 -4.75 2.17
C THR A 396 -8.56 -4.38 2.85
N ALA A 397 -8.81 -4.74 4.12
CA ALA A 397 -10.14 -4.63 4.71
C ALA A 397 -10.24 -4.09 6.16
N ALA A 398 -9.13 -3.90 6.87
CA ALA A 398 -9.13 -3.32 8.22
C ALA A 398 -8.17 -2.12 8.28
N PRO A 399 -8.51 -1.06 9.05
CA PRO A 399 -7.59 0.06 9.23
C PRO A 399 -6.27 -0.41 9.83
N ALA A 400 -5.17 0.02 9.22
CA ALA A 400 -3.84 -0.26 9.71
C ALA A 400 -3.54 0.65 10.91
N VAL A 401 -3.21 0.09 12.06
CA VAL A 401 -2.92 0.84 13.29
C VAL A 401 -1.41 0.97 13.50
N VAL A 402 -0.93 2.20 13.69
CA VAL A 402 0.47 2.52 14.01
C VAL A 402 0.51 3.39 15.26
N HIS A 403 1.36 3.03 16.23
CA HIS A 403 1.55 3.82 17.45
C HIS A 403 2.58 4.94 17.23
N THR A 404 2.38 6.09 17.87
CA THR A 404 3.34 7.18 17.83
C THR A 404 4.63 6.88 18.60
N ASP A 405 5.77 7.27 18.05
CA ASP A 405 7.08 7.20 18.71
C ASP A 405 7.29 8.31 19.76
N VAL A 406 8.49 8.40 20.32
CA VAL A 406 8.88 9.42 21.33
C VAL A 406 8.72 10.86 20.85
N ASP A 407 8.77 11.10 19.53
CA ASP A 407 8.56 12.40 18.90
C ASP A 407 7.08 12.61 18.48
N GLY A 408 6.19 11.71 18.91
CA GLY A 408 4.77 11.75 18.58
C GLY A 408 4.48 11.41 17.12
N ARG A 409 5.43 10.82 16.38
CA ARG A 409 5.28 10.48 14.95
C ARG A 409 4.75 9.06 14.78
N ALA A 410 3.76 8.91 13.90
CA ALA A 410 3.32 7.61 13.38
C ALA A 410 3.50 7.60 11.86
N THR A 411 4.25 6.62 11.34
CA THR A 411 4.60 6.50 9.92
C THR A 411 4.24 5.10 9.44
N ILE A 412 3.50 4.99 8.35
CA ILE A 412 3.25 3.68 7.71
C ILE A 412 4.50 3.21 6.95
N GLY A 413 4.66 1.90 6.75
CA GLY A 413 5.84 1.37 6.05
C GLY A 413 5.83 1.72 4.57
N ALA A 414 4.69 1.50 3.91
CA ALA A 414 4.45 1.95 2.54
C ALA A 414 2.96 2.17 2.29
N TRP A 415 2.65 3.13 1.41
CA TRP A 415 1.33 3.25 0.78
C TRP A 415 1.46 2.90 -0.71
N VAL A 416 1.01 1.70 -1.07
CA VAL A 416 1.00 1.21 -2.44
C VAL A 416 -0.25 1.74 -3.13
N LEU A 417 -0.09 2.52 -4.20
CA LEU A 417 -1.21 3.09 -4.95
C LEU A 417 -2.00 2.00 -5.69
N GLY A 418 -3.30 2.22 -5.92
CA GLY A 418 -4.11 1.30 -6.71
C GLY A 418 -3.73 1.26 -8.19
N GLU A 419 -4.44 0.42 -8.95
CA GLU A 419 -4.10 0.11 -10.35
C GLU A 419 -4.62 1.14 -11.37
N VAL A 420 -5.50 2.05 -10.95
CA VAL A 420 -6.10 3.06 -11.85
C VAL A 420 -5.31 4.36 -11.79
N ALA A 421 -4.85 4.84 -12.94
CA ALA A 421 -4.18 6.14 -13.06
C ALA A 421 -5.18 7.31 -13.01
N GLY A 422 -4.78 8.44 -12.43
CA GLY A 422 -5.59 9.65 -12.36
C GLY A 422 -5.02 10.72 -11.43
N GLU A 423 -5.46 11.97 -11.63
CA GLU A 423 -5.11 13.07 -10.74
C GLU A 423 -5.88 12.98 -9.43
N ALA A 424 -5.16 13.03 -8.30
CA ALA A 424 -5.71 12.99 -6.94
C ALA A 424 -6.78 11.90 -6.71
N ASN A 425 -6.66 10.76 -7.40
CA ASN A 425 -7.67 9.69 -7.41
C ASN A 425 -7.49 8.66 -6.29
N GLN A 426 -6.41 8.78 -5.51
CA GLN A 426 -6.09 7.93 -4.37
C GLN A 426 -6.24 8.75 -3.08
N ALA A 427 -6.85 8.18 -2.04
CA ALA A 427 -7.00 8.84 -0.75
C ALA A 427 -6.72 7.88 0.41
N LEU A 428 -5.95 8.37 1.38
CA LEU A 428 -5.62 7.70 2.63
C LEU A 428 -5.99 8.62 3.80
N ARG A 429 -6.78 8.12 4.74
CA ARG A 429 -7.23 8.86 5.92
C ARG A 429 -6.48 8.36 7.15
N ALA A 430 -5.85 9.27 7.88
CA ALA A 430 -5.32 9.05 9.22
C ALA A 430 -6.29 9.61 10.25
N SER A 431 -6.56 8.86 11.32
CA SER A 431 -7.51 9.25 12.36
C SER A 431 -7.06 8.82 13.76
N ILE A 432 -7.39 9.66 14.73
CA ILE A 432 -7.34 9.38 16.17
C ILE A 432 -8.70 9.74 16.76
N LEU A 433 -9.03 9.20 17.94
CA LEU A 433 -10.37 9.30 18.52
C LEU A 433 -10.85 10.75 18.74
N ASP A 434 -9.95 11.63 19.18
CA ASP A 434 -10.29 12.97 19.70
C ASP A 434 -9.77 14.14 18.83
N ALA A 435 -9.33 13.88 17.59
CA ALA A 435 -8.94 14.94 16.65
C ALA A 435 -9.56 14.72 15.26
N GLY A 436 -9.70 15.82 14.52
CA GLY A 436 -10.14 15.77 13.12
C GLY A 436 -9.22 14.87 12.29
N PRO A 437 -9.76 14.05 11.37
CA PRO A 437 -8.94 13.18 10.55
C PRO A 437 -8.09 14.01 9.56
N LEU A 438 -6.91 13.49 9.25
CA LEU A 438 -6.05 14.04 8.22
C LEU A 438 -6.16 13.16 6.96
N VAL A 439 -6.33 13.78 5.79
CA VAL A 439 -6.41 13.06 4.51
C VAL A 439 -5.17 13.34 3.68
N PHE A 440 -4.54 12.28 3.21
CA PHE A 440 -3.51 12.29 2.18
C PHE A 440 -4.16 11.97 0.84
N THR A 441 -3.83 12.74 -0.19
CA THR A 441 -4.23 12.46 -1.57
C THR A 441 -2.99 12.13 -2.40
N ALA A 442 -3.14 11.21 -3.35
CA ALA A 442 -2.09 10.92 -4.31
C ALA A 442 -2.61 10.91 -5.75
N THR A 443 -1.79 11.43 -6.66
CA THR A 443 -1.94 11.25 -8.10
C THR A 443 -1.25 9.95 -8.51
N ALA A 444 -2.02 8.97 -8.97
CA ALA A 444 -1.48 7.74 -9.54
C ALA A 444 -1.14 7.98 -11.03
N ARG A 445 0.14 7.96 -11.37
CA ARG A 445 0.63 8.02 -12.75
C ARG A 445 0.61 6.62 -13.36
N ALA A 446 0.29 6.53 -14.64
CA ALA A 446 0.39 5.27 -15.38
C ALA A 446 1.80 4.68 -15.29
N GLY A 447 1.87 3.35 -15.36
CA GLY A 447 3.12 2.61 -15.41
C GLY A 447 3.89 2.84 -16.72
N PRO A 448 5.05 2.17 -16.87
CA PRO A 448 5.76 2.16 -18.14
C PRO A 448 4.87 1.57 -19.26
N PRO A 449 5.07 2.00 -20.53
CA PRO A 449 4.40 1.42 -21.68
C PRO A 449 4.49 -0.11 -21.69
N ALA A 450 3.36 -0.78 -21.88
CA ALA A 450 3.29 -2.24 -21.94
C ALA A 450 2.60 -2.74 -23.22
N LEU A 451 1.67 -1.97 -23.79
CA LEU A 451 0.97 -2.33 -25.01
C LEU A 451 0.81 -1.11 -25.92
N LEU A 452 1.16 -1.32 -27.19
CA LEU A 452 0.92 -0.42 -28.31
C LEU A 452 -0.14 -1.04 -29.22
N SER A 453 -1.18 -0.29 -29.58
CA SER A 453 -2.24 -0.77 -30.46
C SER A 453 -2.64 0.26 -31.51
N VAL A 454 -3.08 -0.23 -32.68
CA VAL A 454 -3.66 0.62 -33.73
C VAL A 454 -5.03 1.12 -33.28
N LEU A 455 -5.26 2.43 -33.43
CA LEU A 455 -6.57 3.04 -33.21
C LEU A 455 -7.26 3.35 -34.55
N ALA A 456 -6.54 3.92 -35.52
CA ALA A 456 -7.05 4.21 -36.86
C ALA A 456 -5.95 4.46 -37.90
N GLY A 457 -6.31 4.42 -39.19
CA GLY A 457 -5.44 4.75 -40.31
C GLY A 457 -4.65 3.57 -40.89
N ASP A 458 -5.00 2.32 -40.57
CA ASP A 458 -4.37 1.13 -41.18
C ASP A 458 -5.02 0.74 -42.52
N ASP A 459 -4.31 -0.07 -43.30
CA ASP A 459 -4.75 -0.64 -44.58
C ASP A 459 -5.32 0.38 -45.57
N GLN A 460 -4.72 1.58 -45.61
CA GLN A 460 -5.19 2.66 -46.48
C GLN A 460 -4.69 2.50 -47.91
N THR A 461 -5.38 3.13 -48.86
CA THR A 461 -4.95 3.23 -50.26
C THR A 461 -4.89 4.68 -50.68
N GLY A 462 -3.81 5.08 -51.35
CA GLY A 462 -3.64 6.42 -51.90
C GLY A 462 -2.83 6.39 -53.19
N PRO A 463 -2.80 7.50 -53.94
CA PRO A 463 -1.83 7.66 -55.01
C PRO A 463 -0.39 7.60 -54.47
N VAL A 464 0.55 7.15 -55.30
CA VAL A 464 1.99 7.36 -55.04
C VAL A 464 2.26 8.83 -54.73
N THR A 465 3.27 9.10 -53.88
CA THR A 465 3.72 10.45 -53.48
C THR A 465 2.67 11.36 -52.83
N MET A 466 1.51 10.83 -52.42
CA MET A 466 0.43 11.61 -51.79
C MET A 466 0.17 11.16 -50.36
N GLU A 467 -0.27 12.11 -49.54
CA GLU A 467 -0.72 11.83 -48.16
C GLU A 467 -1.94 10.91 -48.18
N LEU A 468 -1.95 9.92 -47.31
CA LEU A 468 -3.09 9.05 -47.09
C LEU A 468 -4.28 9.85 -46.50
N PRO A 469 -5.52 9.50 -46.87
CA PRO A 469 -6.70 10.30 -46.53
C PRO A 469 -7.04 10.34 -45.04
N GLN A 470 -6.59 9.36 -44.25
CA GLN A 470 -6.76 9.31 -42.81
C GLN A 470 -5.41 9.35 -42.10
N ALA A 471 -5.33 10.15 -41.03
CA ALA A 471 -4.15 10.16 -40.17
C ALA A 471 -3.99 8.81 -39.46
N ILE A 472 -2.73 8.43 -39.24
CA ILE A 472 -2.35 7.28 -38.43
C ILE A 472 -2.53 7.65 -36.96
N SER A 473 -3.27 6.85 -36.21
CA SER A 473 -3.36 7.00 -34.75
C SER A 473 -3.18 5.67 -34.04
N VAL A 474 -2.38 5.70 -32.98
CA VAL A 474 -2.07 4.55 -32.14
C VAL A 474 -2.24 4.91 -30.68
N ARG A 475 -2.47 3.90 -29.83
CA ARG A 475 -2.64 4.09 -28.40
C ARG A 475 -1.60 3.29 -27.62
N VAL A 476 -0.99 3.94 -26.64
CA VAL A 476 -0.06 3.34 -25.68
C VAL A 476 -0.74 3.23 -24.32
N VAL A 477 -0.74 2.03 -23.77
CA VAL A 477 -1.23 1.76 -22.41
C VAL A 477 -0.20 0.99 -21.58
N ASP A 478 -0.29 1.11 -20.26
CA ASP A 478 0.52 0.35 -19.30
C ASP A 478 -0.03 -1.08 -19.09
N ALA A 479 0.62 -1.85 -18.20
CA ALA A 479 0.25 -3.23 -17.90
C ALA A 479 -1.16 -3.37 -17.27
N PHE A 480 -1.72 -2.30 -16.73
CA PHE A 480 -3.05 -2.23 -16.12
C PHE A 480 -4.08 -1.59 -17.06
N SER A 481 -3.74 -1.42 -18.35
CA SER A 481 -4.57 -0.76 -19.36
C SER A 481 -4.83 0.73 -19.12
N ASN A 482 -4.04 1.39 -18.27
CA ASN A 482 -4.11 2.84 -18.16
C ASN A 482 -3.44 3.51 -19.38
N PRO A 483 -4.00 4.60 -19.90
CA PRO A 483 -3.30 5.41 -20.91
C PRO A 483 -1.98 5.93 -20.36
N VAL A 484 -0.92 5.92 -21.18
CA VAL A 484 0.39 6.50 -20.81
C VAL A 484 0.57 7.83 -21.53
N PRO A 485 0.40 8.99 -20.87
CA PRO A 485 0.64 10.30 -21.48
C PRO A 485 2.13 10.61 -21.61
N GLY A 486 2.51 11.30 -22.69
CA GLY A 486 3.89 11.72 -22.96
C GLY A 486 4.84 10.61 -23.39
N ALA A 487 4.34 9.40 -23.69
CA ALA A 487 5.14 8.33 -24.26
C ALA A 487 5.54 8.70 -25.69
N GLU A 488 6.84 8.63 -26.02
CA GLU A 488 7.33 8.86 -27.38
C GLU A 488 7.03 7.66 -28.28
N VAL A 489 6.40 7.94 -29.41
CA VAL A 489 6.05 6.98 -30.46
C VAL A 489 6.77 7.36 -31.75
N GLY A 490 7.58 6.45 -32.28
CA GLY A 490 8.30 6.61 -33.54
C GLY A 490 7.58 5.96 -34.72
N PHE A 491 7.57 6.65 -35.86
CA PHE A 491 6.89 6.23 -37.08
C PHE A 491 7.90 6.10 -38.23
N SER A 492 8.22 4.87 -38.61
CA SER A 492 9.26 4.55 -39.59
C SER A 492 8.66 3.85 -40.82
N PRO A 493 8.32 4.60 -41.89
CA PRO A 493 7.78 4.00 -43.11
C PRO A 493 8.88 3.29 -43.91
N SER A 494 8.51 2.19 -44.57
CA SER A 494 9.37 1.49 -45.53
C SER A 494 9.62 2.30 -46.82
N SER A 495 8.70 3.20 -47.17
CA SER A 495 8.81 4.16 -48.27
C SER A 495 7.92 5.38 -48.02
N GLY A 496 8.32 6.55 -48.53
CA GLY A 496 7.69 7.83 -48.21
C GLY A 496 8.12 8.37 -46.84
N TYR A 497 7.28 9.18 -46.21
CA TYR A 497 7.61 9.83 -44.93
C TYR A 497 6.38 10.10 -44.06
N THR A 498 6.59 10.38 -42.78
CA THR A 498 5.56 10.70 -41.80
C THR A 498 5.76 12.09 -41.19
N THR A 499 4.67 12.79 -40.87
CA THR A 499 4.72 14.11 -40.23
C THR A 499 3.71 14.19 -39.06
N PRO A 500 4.20 14.31 -37.81
CA PRO A 500 5.60 14.22 -37.38
C PRO A 500 6.14 12.77 -37.42
N GLY A 501 7.46 12.59 -37.56
CA GLY A 501 8.09 11.25 -37.51
C GLY A 501 8.19 10.65 -36.10
N ILE A 502 8.13 11.48 -35.06
CA ILE A 502 8.01 11.08 -33.65
C ILE A 502 6.90 11.93 -33.02
N ALA A 503 5.99 11.31 -32.27
CA ALA A 503 4.95 12.03 -31.53
C ALA A 503 4.87 11.53 -30.09
N ALA A 504 4.70 12.47 -29.15
CA ALA A 504 4.36 12.13 -27.77
C ALA A 504 2.85 11.86 -27.66
N THR A 505 2.47 10.89 -26.85
CA THR A 505 1.05 10.59 -26.58
C THR A 505 0.36 11.67 -25.75
N ASP A 506 -0.93 11.89 -26.01
CA ASP A 506 -1.78 12.80 -25.21
C ASP A 506 -2.26 12.17 -23.88
N ALA A 507 -3.15 12.86 -23.16
CA ALA A 507 -3.73 12.37 -21.90
C ALA A 507 -4.54 11.07 -22.05
N ALA A 508 -5.03 10.75 -23.26
CA ALA A 508 -5.72 9.52 -23.58
C ALA A 508 -4.76 8.41 -24.07
N GLY A 509 -3.45 8.67 -24.03
CA GLY A 509 -2.39 7.76 -24.46
C GLY A 509 -2.29 7.66 -25.98
N VAL A 510 -2.80 8.63 -26.75
CA VAL A 510 -2.89 8.56 -28.21
C VAL A 510 -1.80 9.41 -28.85
N ALA A 511 -1.10 8.83 -29.83
CA ALA A 511 -0.15 9.51 -30.71
C ALA A 511 -0.67 9.49 -32.15
N VAL A 512 -0.45 10.58 -32.89
CA VAL A 512 -0.98 10.78 -34.24
C VAL A 512 0.12 11.24 -35.20
N THR A 513 0.13 10.70 -36.42
CA THR A 513 0.96 11.17 -37.53
C THR A 513 0.22 11.12 -38.87
N ARG A 514 0.70 11.86 -39.86
CA ARG A 514 0.24 11.78 -41.26
C ARG A 514 1.27 11.01 -42.08
N TRP A 515 0.82 10.07 -42.89
CA TRP A 515 1.71 9.24 -43.72
C TRP A 515 1.54 9.57 -45.21
N THR A 516 2.63 10.00 -45.85
CA THR A 516 2.73 10.18 -47.30
C THR A 516 3.44 8.99 -47.92
N LEU A 517 2.83 8.37 -48.93
CA LEU A 517 3.36 7.17 -49.59
C LEU A 517 4.55 7.50 -50.49
N GLY A 518 5.42 6.52 -50.69
CA GLY A 518 6.56 6.63 -51.62
C GLY A 518 6.19 6.61 -53.11
N PRO A 519 7.19 6.68 -54.00
CA PRO A 519 7.00 6.76 -55.45
C PRO A 519 6.64 5.42 -56.10
N ASP A 520 6.94 4.31 -55.45
CA ASP A 520 6.69 2.97 -55.97
C ASP A 520 5.23 2.56 -55.74
N ALA A 521 4.57 2.08 -56.79
CA ALA A 521 3.25 1.48 -56.64
C ALA A 521 3.33 0.13 -55.94
N GLY A 522 2.31 -0.20 -55.15
CA GLY A 522 2.24 -1.46 -54.41
C GLY A 522 2.11 -1.25 -52.90
N ALA A 523 2.35 -2.32 -52.15
CA ALA A 523 2.20 -2.34 -50.70
C ALA A 523 3.44 -1.78 -50.01
N HIS A 524 3.21 -0.85 -49.09
CA HIS A 524 4.19 -0.27 -48.19
C HIS A 524 3.80 -0.58 -46.75
N THR A 525 4.79 -0.69 -45.88
CA THR A 525 4.60 -0.85 -44.44
C THR A 525 5.06 0.38 -43.68
N LEU A 526 4.43 0.65 -42.54
CA LEU A 526 4.83 1.64 -41.55
C LEU A 526 5.05 0.93 -40.21
N GLU A 527 6.31 0.92 -39.76
CA GLU A 527 6.66 0.40 -38.44
C GLU A 527 6.43 1.48 -37.39
N VAL A 528 5.60 1.18 -36.39
CA VAL A 528 5.31 2.05 -35.26
C VAL A 528 5.92 1.45 -34.00
N THR A 529 6.79 2.22 -33.37
CA THR A 529 7.51 1.84 -32.14
C THR A 529 7.13 2.78 -31.01
N ALA A 530 7.16 2.29 -29.77
CA ALA A 530 7.05 3.12 -28.58
C ALA A 530 8.20 2.78 -27.63
N ALA A 531 8.65 3.75 -26.85
CA ALA A 531 9.68 3.50 -25.84
C ALA A 531 9.25 2.41 -24.84
N GLY A 532 10.21 1.62 -24.36
CA GLY A 532 9.97 0.45 -23.50
C GLY A 532 10.00 -0.87 -24.26
N SER A 533 9.86 -1.99 -23.56
CA SER A 533 9.87 -3.34 -24.15
C SER A 533 8.53 -3.71 -24.81
N VAL A 534 7.96 -2.77 -25.58
CA VAL A 534 6.67 -2.95 -26.27
C VAL A 534 6.93 -3.48 -27.67
N ALA A 535 6.16 -4.48 -28.10
CA ALA A 535 6.27 -4.99 -29.46
C ALA A 535 5.88 -3.91 -30.48
N PRO A 536 6.65 -3.72 -31.56
CA PRO A 536 6.29 -2.78 -32.62
C PRO A 536 5.01 -3.23 -33.33
N VAL A 537 4.25 -2.26 -33.80
CA VAL A 537 3.05 -2.48 -34.60
C VAL A 537 3.36 -2.14 -36.04
N GLN A 538 2.89 -2.97 -36.97
CA GLN A 538 3.07 -2.76 -38.40
C GLN A 538 1.74 -2.33 -39.01
N MET A 539 1.76 -1.21 -39.71
CA MET A 539 0.62 -0.69 -40.48
C MET A 539 0.91 -0.79 -41.98
N ARG A 540 -0.14 -0.74 -42.80
CA ARG A 540 -0.06 -0.95 -44.24
C ARG A 540 -0.69 0.19 -45.03
N GLY A 541 -0.03 0.55 -46.12
CA GLY A 541 -0.50 1.53 -47.10
C GLY A 541 -0.29 0.99 -48.50
N THR A 542 -1.27 1.14 -49.39
CA THR A 542 -1.15 0.73 -50.80
C THR A 542 -1.07 1.96 -51.69
N ALA A 543 0.05 2.11 -52.38
CA ALA A 543 0.25 3.18 -53.36
C ALA A 543 -0.25 2.74 -54.74
N THR A 544 -1.00 3.63 -55.40
CA THR A 544 -1.61 3.40 -56.72
C THR A 544 -1.10 4.41 -57.75
N GLY A 545 -0.96 3.99 -59.01
CA GLY A 545 -0.47 4.83 -60.11
C GLY A 545 1.03 4.69 -60.38
N SER A 546 1.65 5.69 -61.00
CA SER A 546 3.10 5.77 -61.19
C SER A 546 3.49 7.22 -61.02
N ALA A 547 4.58 7.49 -60.32
CA ALA A 547 5.01 8.85 -60.09
C ALA A 547 5.45 9.45 -61.43
N THR A 548 5.00 10.66 -61.75
CA THR A 548 5.62 11.45 -62.81
C THR A 548 7.06 11.75 -62.40
N THR A 549 8.03 11.58 -63.29
CA THR A 549 9.45 11.73 -62.95
C THR A 549 10.07 12.99 -63.56
N CYS A 550 10.96 13.62 -62.82
CA CYS A 550 11.88 14.64 -63.33
C CYS A 550 13.29 14.05 -63.37
N ALA A 551 13.77 13.70 -64.56
CA ALA A 551 15.09 13.11 -64.71
C ALA A 551 16.19 14.17 -64.56
N LEU A 552 17.09 13.98 -63.61
CA LEU A 552 18.26 14.84 -63.40
C LEU A 552 19.23 14.75 -64.57
N ASN A 553 19.95 15.84 -64.82
CA ASN A 553 20.93 15.93 -65.90
C ASN A 553 22.21 15.12 -65.59
N GLY A 554 22.43 14.78 -64.31
CA GLY A 554 23.68 14.20 -63.79
C GLY A 554 24.73 15.28 -63.52
N PRO A 555 25.87 14.93 -62.90
CA PRO A 555 26.88 15.89 -62.47
C PRO A 555 27.49 16.66 -63.63
N SER A 556 27.68 17.97 -63.48
CA SER A 556 28.30 18.84 -64.48
C SER A 556 29.34 19.76 -63.84
N PRO A 557 30.42 20.18 -64.53
CA PRO A 557 31.53 20.91 -63.93
C PRO A 557 31.25 22.40 -63.64
N GLY A 558 29.99 22.84 -63.71
CA GLY A 558 29.57 24.22 -63.52
C GLY A 558 28.10 24.26 -63.17
N TYR A 559 27.59 25.43 -62.78
CA TYR A 559 26.27 25.53 -62.17
C TYR A 559 25.12 24.99 -63.06
N ASP A 560 24.38 23.98 -62.61
CA ASP A 560 23.22 23.36 -63.27
C ASP A 560 21.89 23.67 -62.55
N LEU A 561 21.06 24.47 -63.21
CA LEU A 561 19.68 24.71 -62.77
C LEU A 561 18.74 23.79 -63.53
N LYS A 562 18.23 22.77 -62.84
CA LYS A 562 17.27 21.81 -63.37
C LYS A 562 15.83 22.29 -63.20
N ILE A 563 15.14 22.56 -64.30
CA ILE A 563 13.70 22.87 -64.29
C ILE A 563 12.87 21.58 -64.27
N CYS A 564 11.90 21.50 -63.35
CA CYS A 564 10.94 20.41 -63.23
C CYS A 564 9.51 20.96 -63.20
N TRP A 565 8.71 20.66 -64.24
CA TRP A 565 7.33 21.12 -64.32
C TRP A 565 6.38 20.35 -63.40
N VAL A 566 5.56 21.09 -62.67
CA VAL A 566 4.46 20.54 -61.87
C VAL A 566 3.16 20.75 -62.64
N GLY A 567 2.68 19.68 -63.29
CA GLY A 567 1.53 19.73 -64.19
C GLY A 567 1.92 19.85 -65.66
N VAL A 568 1.18 20.64 -66.44
CA VAL A 568 1.42 20.83 -67.88
C VAL A 568 2.37 22.01 -68.09
N GLU A 569 3.41 21.79 -68.89
CA GLU A 569 4.36 22.82 -69.31
C GLU A 569 3.67 23.93 -70.13
N ASP A 570 3.93 25.20 -69.76
CA ASP A 570 3.52 26.36 -70.56
C ASP A 570 4.67 26.78 -71.48
N PRO A 571 4.51 26.74 -72.81
CA PRO A 571 5.60 26.98 -73.75
C PRO A 571 6.12 28.42 -73.73
N THR A 572 5.29 29.40 -73.35
CA THR A 572 5.70 30.81 -73.27
C THR A 572 6.60 31.02 -72.06
N VAL A 573 6.20 30.47 -70.93
CA VAL A 573 7.00 30.52 -69.69
C VAL A 573 8.25 29.66 -69.82
N ALA A 574 8.18 28.50 -70.47
CA ALA A 574 9.33 27.62 -70.70
C ALA A 574 10.47 28.30 -71.46
N SER A 575 10.16 28.94 -72.61
CA SER A 575 11.17 29.66 -73.38
C SER A 575 11.82 30.78 -72.57
N ALA A 576 11.04 31.53 -71.80
CA ALA A 576 11.54 32.62 -70.98
C ALA A 576 12.34 32.12 -69.75
N LEU A 577 11.98 30.96 -69.20
CA LEU A 577 12.71 30.29 -68.13
C LEU A 577 14.07 29.78 -68.58
N ASP A 578 14.17 29.19 -69.78
CA ASP A 578 15.44 28.75 -70.34
C ASP A 578 16.42 29.93 -70.50
N GLU A 579 15.92 31.08 -70.96
CA GLU A 579 16.70 32.32 -71.06
C GLU A 579 17.12 32.84 -69.67
N ALA A 580 16.21 32.83 -68.70
CA ALA A 580 16.49 33.29 -67.34
C ALA A 580 17.48 32.36 -66.59
N ALA A 581 17.32 31.05 -66.72
CA ALA A 581 18.23 30.05 -66.18
C ALA A 581 19.62 30.18 -66.82
N THR A 582 19.69 30.34 -68.14
CA THR A 582 20.94 30.62 -68.86
C THR A 582 21.62 31.89 -68.32
N ARG A 583 20.85 32.95 -68.05
CA ARG A 583 21.39 34.19 -67.48
C ARG A 583 22.03 33.96 -66.12
N TRP A 584 21.39 33.21 -65.23
CA TRP A 584 21.93 32.89 -63.90
C TRP A 584 23.12 31.93 -63.96
N GLN A 585 23.07 30.90 -64.80
CA GLN A 585 24.18 29.95 -65.00
C GLN A 585 25.41 30.61 -65.64
N ALA A 586 25.24 31.71 -66.39
CA ALA A 586 26.36 32.52 -66.86
C ALA A 586 27.00 33.39 -65.74
N LEU A 587 26.21 33.75 -64.72
CA LEU A 587 26.64 34.61 -63.62
C LEU A 587 27.14 33.82 -62.41
N ILE A 588 26.64 32.61 -62.17
CA ILE A 588 27.11 31.67 -61.15
C ILE A 588 27.94 30.61 -61.87
N VAL A 589 29.25 30.68 -61.71
CA VAL A 589 30.21 29.89 -62.50
C VAL A 589 30.90 28.80 -61.70
N GLY A 590 30.68 28.75 -60.38
CA GLY A 590 31.17 27.66 -59.53
C GLY A 590 30.16 26.55 -59.40
N ASP A 591 30.69 25.34 -59.57
CA ASP A 591 30.05 24.07 -59.24
C ASP A 591 29.84 23.93 -57.72
N LEU A 592 28.69 23.39 -57.29
CA LEU A 592 28.43 23.04 -55.90
C LEU A 592 28.57 21.53 -55.66
N PRO A 593 28.70 21.08 -54.41
CA PRO A 593 28.70 19.66 -54.13
C PRO A 593 27.38 18.99 -54.54
N ASP A 594 27.50 17.94 -55.36
CA ASP A 594 26.44 17.00 -55.71
C ASP A 594 25.76 16.44 -54.46
N VAL A 595 24.43 16.35 -54.52
CA VAL A 595 23.59 15.81 -53.47
C VAL A 595 22.90 14.56 -53.99
N VAL A 596 23.07 13.42 -53.30
CA VAL A 596 22.25 12.25 -53.58
C VAL A 596 20.83 12.55 -53.07
N PRO A 597 19.80 12.57 -53.94
CA PRO A 597 18.42 12.79 -53.48
C PRO A 597 18.06 11.69 -52.48
N ASN A 598 17.74 12.06 -51.24
CA ASN A 598 17.30 11.12 -50.23
C ASN A 598 15.82 10.73 -50.46
N ALA A 599 15.36 9.65 -49.82
CA ALA A 599 13.99 9.16 -49.92
C ALA A 599 12.94 10.14 -49.35
N GLU A 600 13.40 11.14 -48.60
CA GLU A 600 12.60 12.28 -48.15
C GLU A 600 12.48 13.25 -49.32
N HIS A 601 11.75 12.89 -50.38
CA HIS A 601 11.39 13.86 -51.40
C HIS A 601 10.33 14.78 -50.80
N PRO A 602 10.68 16.00 -50.37
CA PRO A 602 9.77 16.71 -49.51
C PRO A 602 8.79 17.49 -50.38
N THR A 603 7.65 17.82 -49.81
CA THR A 603 6.57 18.63 -50.38
C THR A 603 7.00 20.08 -50.67
N CYS A 604 7.99 20.28 -51.55
CA CYS A 604 8.35 21.61 -52.04
C CYS A 604 7.14 22.25 -52.74
N VAL A 605 6.43 21.45 -53.55
CA VAL A 605 5.15 21.77 -54.17
C VAL A 605 4.30 20.48 -54.19
N THR A 606 3.01 20.58 -53.87
CA THR A 606 2.08 19.45 -54.00
C THR A 606 1.99 18.97 -55.44
N GLY A 607 2.14 17.67 -55.68
CA GLY A 607 2.10 17.08 -57.02
C GLY A 607 3.41 17.24 -57.80
N ALA A 608 4.50 17.69 -57.17
CA ALA A 608 5.82 17.74 -57.80
C ALA A 608 6.25 16.35 -58.31
N PRO A 609 6.81 16.26 -59.53
CA PRO A 609 7.32 15.00 -60.06
C PRO A 609 8.49 14.52 -59.21
N TRP A 610 8.60 13.19 -59.06
CA TRP A 610 9.70 12.57 -58.36
C TRP A 610 11.01 12.77 -59.12
N VAL A 611 12.01 13.34 -58.46
CA VAL A 611 13.34 13.48 -59.06
C VAL A 611 14.01 12.12 -59.20
N SER A 612 14.39 11.74 -60.41
CA SER A 612 15.06 10.48 -60.71
C SER A 612 16.45 10.72 -61.29
N GLY A 613 17.44 10.00 -60.78
CA GLY A 613 18.85 10.16 -61.16
C GLY A 613 19.77 9.79 -60.00
N PRO A 614 21.06 9.55 -60.27
CA PRO A 614 22.00 9.16 -59.22
C PRO A 614 22.33 10.32 -58.27
N GLU A 615 22.46 11.55 -58.79
CA GLU A 615 22.95 12.74 -58.09
C GLU A 615 22.26 14.00 -58.63
N LEU A 616 21.89 14.91 -57.72
CA LEU A 616 21.43 16.28 -57.98
C LEU A 616 22.65 17.19 -57.92
N ASP A 617 22.94 17.88 -59.02
CA ASP A 617 24.09 18.78 -59.18
C ASP A 617 23.92 20.04 -58.32
N ASP A 618 23.24 21.08 -58.81
CA ASP A 618 23.11 22.36 -58.07
C ASP A 618 21.69 22.71 -57.60
N LEU A 619 20.72 22.87 -58.49
CA LEU A 619 19.38 23.30 -58.06
C LEU A 619 18.29 22.64 -58.90
N VAL A 620 17.32 22.02 -58.23
CA VAL A 620 16.03 21.67 -58.86
C VAL A 620 15.01 22.77 -58.59
N LEU A 621 14.48 23.36 -59.66
CA LEU A 621 13.43 24.36 -59.63
C LEU A 621 12.09 23.75 -60.07
N TYR A 622 11.15 23.62 -59.14
CA TYR A 622 9.78 23.22 -59.45
C TYR A 622 8.95 24.39 -59.93
N VAL A 623 8.35 24.27 -61.11
CA VAL A 623 7.59 25.35 -61.75
C VAL A 623 6.11 25.01 -61.82
N THR A 624 5.26 25.91 -61.32
CA THR A 624 3.82 25.93 -61.52
C THR A 624 3.38 27.20 -62.24
N VAL A 625 2.48 27.06 -63.23
CA VAL A 625 1.76 28.17 -63.86
C VAL A 625 0.30 28.06 -63.46
N GLU A 626 -0.14 28.94 -62.58
CA GLU A 626 -1.47 28.91 -61.94
C GLU A 626 -2.06 30.31 -61.82
N THR A 627 -3.35 30.45 -61.54
CA THR A 627 -3.93 31.76 -61.22
C THR A 627 -3.62 32.08 -59.76
N ILE A 628 -2.90 33.17 -59.49
CA ILE A 628 -2.51 33.57 -58.12
C ILE A 628 -3.55 34.51 -57.54
N ASP A 629 -3.74 35.69 -58.15
CA ASP A 629 -4.74 36.67 -57.71
C ASP A 629 -5.45 37.41 -58.85
N GLY A 630 -5.14 37.05 -60.10
CA GLY A 630 -5.75 37.61 -61.31
C GLY A 630 -4.92 38.75 -61.89
N ALA A 631 -5.30 39.21 -63.09
CA ALA A 631 -4.46 40.14 -63.85
C ALA A 631 -4.11 41.45 -63.11
N GLY A 632 -2.83 41.81 -63.10
CA GLY A 632 -2.27 43.05 -62.54
C GLY A 632 -1.95 43.00 -61.04
N GLY A 633 -2.03 41.82 -60.42
CA GLY A 633 -1.68 41.56 -59.02
C GLY A 633 -0.27 40.99 -58.85
N ALA A 634 -0.15 39.88 -58.14
CA ALA A 634 1.11 39.20 -57.91
C ALA A 634 1.58 38.47 -59.18
N LEU A 635 2.66 38.98 -59.81
CA LEU A 635 3.13 38.46 -61.10
C LEU A 635 3.75 37.06 -61.00
N ALA A 636 4.54 36.81 -59.96
CA ALA A 636 5.17 35.54 -59.66
C ALA A 636 5.63 35.48 -58.20
N GLY A 637 6.17 34.33 -57.79
CA GLY A 637 6.86 34.22 -56.51
C GLY A 637 7.68 32.94 -56.41
N ALA A 638 8.91 33.07 -55.94
CA ALA A 638 9.84 31.97 -55.75
C ALA A 638 10.50 31.94 -54.36
N ALA A 639 10.86 30.74 -53.93
CA ALA A 639 11.62 30.53 -52.69
C ALA A 639 12.33 29.18 -52.67
N PRO A 640 13.44 29.05 -51.91
CA PRO A 640 14.03 27.76 -51.59
C PRO A 640 13.06 26.91 -50.77
N CYS A 641 13.06 25.61 -51.04
CA CYS A 641 12.38 24.58 -50.25
C CYS A 641 13.35 23.84 -49.35
N PHE A 642 14.53 23.52 -49.88
CA PHE A 642 15.60 22.79 -49.20
C PHE A 642 16.94 23.44 -49.50
N VAL A 643 17.85 23.34 -48.54
CA VAL A 643 19.21 23.88 -48.62
C VAL A 643 20.21 22.77 -48.34
N ARG A 644 21.43 22.92 -48.86
CA ARG A 644 22.56 22.02 -48.63
C ARG A 644 23.01 22.11 -47.18
N ASP A 645 23.26 20.96 -46.58
CA ASP A 645 23.96 20.88 -45.31
C ASP A 645 25.36 21.49 -45.43
N GLY A 646 25.72 22.34 -44.48
CA GLY A 646 27.00 23.03 -44.45
C GLY A 646 27.00 24.39 -45.13
N SER A 647 26.72 24.47 -46.44
CA SER A 647 26.76 25.75 -47.16
C SER A 647 25.50 26.60 -47.01
N GLY A 648 24.35 25.98 -46.73
CA GLY A 648 23.06 26.68 -46.65
C GLY A 648 22.52 27.15 -48.01
N LEU A 649 23.13 26.73 -49.13
CA LEU A 649 22.69 27.08 -50.48
C LEU A 649 21.54 26.17 -50.95
N PRO A 650 20.52 26.69 -51.66
CA PRO A 650 19.36 25.90 -52.11
C PRO A 650 19.69 24.65 -52.95
N THR A 651 19.08 23.51 -52.63
CA THR A 651 19.08 22.28 -53.45
C THR A 651 17.77 22.09 -54.22
N PHE A 652 16.67 22.53 -53.64
CA PHE A 652 15.34 22.54 -54.25
C PHE A 652 14.68 23.87 -54.00
N ALA A 653 14.01 24.40 -55.02
CA ALA A 653 13.22 25.63 -54.92
C ALA A 653 11.91 25.47 -55.69
N ARG A 654 10.99 26.40 -55.43
CA ARG A 654 9.72 26.52 -56.16
C ARG A 654 9.62 27.87 -56.83
N LEU A 655 8.96 27.89 -57.98
CA LEU A 655 8.55 29.08 -58.73
C LEU A 655 7.07 28.93 -59.09
N ARG A 656 6.29 29.95 -58.76
CA ARG A 656 4.88 30.07 -59.18
C ARG A 656 4.75 31.30 -60.06
N VAL A 657 4.14 31.15 -61.22
CA VAL A 657 3.90 32.24 -62.18
C VAL A 657 2.40 32.46 -62.31
N ASP A 658 1.92 33.70 -62.20
CA ASP A 658 0.49 33.99 -62.42
C ASP A 658 0.16 33.91 -63.90
N ARG A 659 -0.63 32.88 -64.23
CA ARG A 659 -1.14 32.62 -65.57
C ARG A 659 -1.85 33.82 -66.19
N ASP A 660 -2.54 34.62 -65.38
CA ASP A 660 -3.39 35.70 -65.86
C ASP A 660 -2.55 36.90 -66.37
N ASP A 661 -1.27 36.98 -66.00
CA ASP A 661 -0.34 38.05 -66.40
C ASP A 661 0.68 37.64 -67.47
N VAL A 662 0.88 36.33 -67.71
CA VAL A 662 1.90 35.81 -68.66
C VAL A 662 1.80 36.45 -70.04
N ALA A 663 0.59 36.57 -70.60
CA ALA A 663 0.40 37.09 -71.96
C ALA A 663 0.79 38.56 -72.09
N THR A 664 0.48 39.37 -71.08
CA THR A 664 0.81 40.81 -71.05
C THR A 664 2.32 41.00 -70.88
N LEU A 665 2.92 40.30 -69.90
CA LEU A 665 4.36 40.35 -69.63
C LEU A 665 5.19 39.89 -70.83
N ALA A 666 4.72 38.86 -71.56
CA ALA A 666 5.38 38.40 -72.78
C ALA A 666 5.28 39.44 -73.91
N ALA A 667 4.12 40.07 -74.09
CA ALA A 667 3.92 41.11 -75.10
C ALA A 667 4.76 42.37 -74.84
N ASP A 668 4.93 42.73 -73.57
CA ASP A 668 5.71 43.88 -73.12
C ASP A 668 7.21 43.58 -73.01
N GLY A 669 7.64 42.33 -73.27
CA GLY A 669 9.04 41.90 -73.21
C GLY A 669 9.62 41.85 -71.79
N GLN A 670 8.77 41.81 -70.77
CA GLN A 670 9.14 41.83 -69.36
C GLN A 670 9.18 40.44 -68.70
N LEU A 671 8.61 39.41 -69.35
CA LEU A 671 8.53 38.06 -68.78
C LEU A 671 9.90 37.46 -68.44
N VAL A 672 10.91 37.63 -69.30
CA VAL A 672 12.27 37.14 -69.01
C VAL A 672 12.87 37.86 -67.80
N ALA A 673 12.69 39.18 -67.70
CA ALA A 673 13.20 39.96 -66.57
C ALA A 673 12.56 39.50 -65.25
N LEU A 674 11.24 39.32 -65.23
CA LEU A 674 10.53 38.75 -64.07
C LEU A 674 11.09 37.37 -63.68
N LEU A 675 11.31 36.48 -64.63
CA LEU A 675 11.79 35.13 -64.30
C LEU A 675 13.26 35.15 -63.84
N VAL A 676 14.10 36.06 -64.35
CA VAL A 676 15.44 36.29 -63.80
C VAL A 676 15.33 36.77 -62.35
N HIS A 677 14.42 37.70 -62.05
CA HIS A 677 14.17 38.16 -60.68
C HIS A 677 13.79 36.99 -59.76
N GLU A 678 12.78 36.20 -60.13
CA GLU A 678 12.29 35.11 -59.29
C GLU A 678 13.30 33.98 -59.10
N ILE A 679 14.06 33.63 -60.14
CA ILE A 679 15.15 32.65 -59.98
C ILE A 679 16.20 33.17 -58.98
N GLY A 680 16.43 34.48 -58.88
CA GLY A 680 17.27 35.07 -57.84
C GLY A 680 16.79 34.68 -56.44
N HIS A 681 15.48 34.80 -56.16
CA HIS A 681 14.90 34.36 -54.89
C HIS A 681 14.98 32.85 -54.68
N ALA A 682 14.76 32.05 -55.72
CA ALA A 682 14.94 30.59 -55.69
C ALA A 682 16.37 30.18 -55.33
N LEU A 683 17.37 30.95 -55.79
CA LEU A 683 18.79 30.77 -55.50
C LEU A 683 19.20 31.27 -54.11
N GLY A 684 18.30 31.93 -53.37
CA GLY A 684 18.53 32.36 -52.00
C GLY A 684 18.60 33.87 -51.79
N PHE A 685 18.54 34.68 -52.85
CA PHE A 685 18.54 36.13 -52.71
C PHE A 685 17.34 36.58 -51.86
N GLY A 686 17.59 37.37 -50.81
CA GLY A 686 16.57 37.81 -49.86
C GLY A 686 16.12 36.71 -48.88
N THR A 687 16.01 35.47 -49.35
CA THR A 687 15.37 34.37 -48.61
C THR A 687 16.30 33.65 -47.63
N VAL A 688 17.62 33.62 -47.89
CA VAL A 688 18.60 32.98 -46.98
C VAL A 688 19.45 33.98 -46.18
N TRP A 689 19.30 35.29 -46.40
CA TRP A 689 20.17 36.31 -45.79
C TRP A 689 20.19 36.26 -44.25
N THR A 690 19.05 36.04 -43.61
CA THR A 690 18.98 35.93 -42.14
C THR A 690 19.76 34.72 -41.63
N ALA A 691 19.63 33.57 -42.30
CA ALA A 691 20.36 32.35 -41.94
C ALA A 691 21.87 32.49 -42.20
N ALA A 692 22.24 33.20 -43.27
CA ALA A 692 23.63 33.53 -43.60
C ALA A 692 24.22 34.67 -42.75
N GLY A 693 23.42 35.33 -41.91
CA GLY A 693 23.86 36.49 -41.10
C GLY A 693 24.18 37.74 -41.93
N LEU A 694 23.60 37.88 -43.11
CA LEU A 694 23.86 38.97 -44.05
C LEU A 694 22.83 40.11 -44.01
N LEU A 695 21.73 39.94 -43.29
CA LEU A 695 20.69 40.97 -43.10
C LEU A 695 20.82 41.61 -41.71
N ALA A 696 20.92 42.93 -41.66
CA ALA A 696 20.93 43.70 -40.42
C ALA A 696 19.67 44.57 -40.29
N GLU A 697 19.19 44.72 -39.05
CA GLU A 697 17.99 45.51 -38.70
C GLU A 697 16.74 45.11 -39.51
N PRO A 698 16.32 43.82 -39.47
CA PRO A 698 15.17 43.34 -40.25
C PRO A 698 13.88 44.08 -39.87
N ALA A 699 13.08 44.44 -40.87
CA ALA A 699 11.78 45.08 -40.71
C ALA A 699 10.69 44.12 -40.27
N SER A 700 10.87 42.82 -40.54
CA SER A 700 9.96 41.76 -40.07
C SER A 700 9.88 41.73 -38.54
N GLY A 701 8.66 41.91 -38.02
CA GLY A 701 8.38 41.93 -36.57
C GLY A 701 8.66 43.28 -35.87
N ALA A 702 9.12 44.31 -36.58
CA ALA A 702 9.28 45.64 -36.00
C ALA A 702 7.92 46.27 -35.65
N THR A 703 7.77 46.80 -34.43
CA THR A 703 6.52 47.44 -33.93
C THR A 703 6.61 48.97 -33.86
N GLY A 704 7.62 49.56 -34.51
CA GLY A 704 7.93 50.99 -34.50
C GLY A 704 8.11 51.57 -35.92
N PRO A 705 8.73 52.76 -36.08
CA PRO A 705 9.08 53.27 -37.40
C PRO A 705 9.98 52.27 -38.15
N PRO A 706 9.90 52.21 -39.50
CA PRO A 706 10.66 51.25 -40.29
C PRO A 706 12.16 51.30 -39.95
N PRO A 707 12.80 50.16 -39.64
CA PRO A 707 14.23 50.13 -39.32
C PRO A 707 15.09 50.44 -40.56
N ASP A 708 16.37 50.75 -40.36
CA ASP A 708 17.33 50.92 -41.46
C ASP A 708 17.85 49.56 -41.94
N THR A 709 16.94 48.74 -42.47
CA THR A 709 17.26 47.40 -42.95
C THR A 709 18.24 47.46 -44.10
N HIS A 710 19.33 46.70 -43.99
CA HIS A 710 20.40 46.71 -44.98
C HIS A 710 21.15 45.38 -45.06
N PHE A 711 21.77 45.15 -46.22
CA PHE A 711 22.60 43.99 -46.49
C PHE A 711 24.06 44.27 -46.13
N THR A 712 24.70 43.31 -45.47
CA THR A 712 26.01 43.50 -44.82
C THR A 712 27.17 42.83 -45.54
N GLY A 713 26.90 42.18 -46.68
CA GLY A 713 27.91 41.51 -47.50
C GLY A 713 28.97 42.47 -48.03
N ALA A 714 30.24 42.12 -47.83
CA ALA A 714 31.36 43.01 -48.12
C ALA A 714 31.52 43.27 -49.63
N ARG A 715 31.25 42.25 -50.47
CA ARG A 715 31.38 42.35 -51.92
C ARG A 715 30.26 43.23 -52.50
N ALA A 716 29.03 43.03 -52.05
CA ALA A 716 27.89 43.86 -52.43
C ALA A 716 28.06 45.31 -52.00
N ILE A 717 28.56 45.57 -50.78
CA ILE A 717 28.86 46.94 -50.32
C ILE A 717 29.89 47.62 -51.21
N GLN A 718 30.96 46.91 -51.59
CA GLN A 718 31.98 47.43 -52.50
C GLN A 718 31.41 47.74 -53.88
N ALA A 719 30.57 46.85 -54.41
CA ALA A 719 29.89 47.05 -55.70
C ALA A 719 28.92 48.24 -55.64
N PHE A 720 28.17 48.38 -54.55
CA PHE A 720 27.25 49.50 -54.34
C PHE A 720 27.99 50.83 -54.37
N ASP A 721 29.12 50.94 -53.66
CA ASP A 721 29.93 52.16 -53.67
C ASP A 721 30.52 52.47 -55.05
N ALA A 722 30.96 51.44 -55.77
CA ALA A 722 31.48 51.57 -57.14
C ALA A 722 30.41 51.98 -58.16
N SER A 723 29.16 51.59 -57.94
CA SER A 723 27.99 51.97 -58.75
C SER A 723 27.42 53.35 -58.36
N GLY A 724 28.16 54.18 -57.63
CA GLY A 724 27.72 55.54 -57.23
C GLY A 724 27.22 55.65 -55.78
N GLY A 725 27.12 54.52 -55.07
CA GLY A 725 26.75 54.41 -53.65
C GLY A 725 27.61 55.18 -52.67
N SER A 726 28.85 55.50 -53.06
CA SER A 726 29.80 56.23 -52.21
C SER A 726 29.27 57.61 -51.76
N GLY A 727 28.41 58.23 -52.57
CA GLY A 727 27.73 59.50 -52.26
C GLY A 727 26.67 59.40 -51.16
N ARG A 728 26.22 58.19 -50.80
CA ARG A 728 25.27 57.98 -49.70
C ARG A 728 25.96 58.16 -48.36
N THR A 729 25.57 59.20 -47.64
CA THR A 729 26.09 59.60 -46.32
C THR A 729 25.07 59.43 -45.19
N VAL A 730 23.84 59.02 -45.51
CA VAL A 730 22.74 58.77 -44.59
C VAL A 730 22.31 57.31 -44.74
N GLY A 731 22.12 56.61 -43.62
CA GLY A 731 21.77 55.19 -43.58
C GLY A 731 22.93 54.24 -43.91
N ALA A 732 22.73 52.95 -43.66
CA ALA A 732 23.71 51.89 -43.90
C ALA A 732 23.76 51.46 -45.36
N LYS A 733 24.93 51.09 -45.88
CA LYS A 733 25.14 50.73 -47.30
C LYS A 733 24.29 49.53 -47.70
N VAL A 734 23.94 49.46 -49.00
CA VAL A 734 23.06 48.43 -49.58
C VAL A 734 21.69 48.31 -48.86
N PRO A 735 20.83 49.34 -48.95
CA PRO A 735 19.52 49.31 -48.31
C PRO A 735 18.62 48.20 -48.83
N VAL A 736 18.00 47.51 -47.90
CA VAL A 736 16.97 46.50 -48.15
C VAL A 736 15.60 47.13 -47.91
N GLN A 737 14.60 46.63 -48.63
CA GLN A 737 13.22 47.08 -48.54
C GLN A 737 12.68 46.84 -47.12
N ASN A 738 12.29 47.91 -46.42
CA ASN A 738 11.89 47.87 -45.01
C ASN A 738 10.39 48.15 -44.78
N ARG A 739 9.61 48.14 -45.87
CA ARG A 739 8.17 48.36 -45.90
C ARG A 739 7.52 47.38 -46.86
N GLY A 740 6.26 47.03 -46.59
CA GLY A 740 5.49 46.07 -47.38
C GLY A 740 5.02 44.90 -46.53
N GLY A 741 4.36 43.92 -47.16
CA GLY A 741 3.97 42.66 -46.51
C GLY A 741 5.11 41.62 -46.54
N GLY A 742 4.86 40.46 -45.91
CA GLY A 742 5.72 39.29 -46.06
C GLY A 742 5.76 38.84 -47.51
N GLY A 743 6.94 38.87 -48.12
CA GLY A 743 7.15 38.69 -49.57
C GLY A 743 7.69 39.92 -50.28
N VAL A 744 7.68 41.10 -49.64
CA VAL A 744 8.24 42.35 -50.20
C VAL A 744 9.35 42.90 -49.32
N GLN A 745 9.10 43.05 -48.02
CA GLN A 745 10.09 43.54 -47.06
C GLN A 745 11.17 42.48 -46.75
N ASP A 746 12.36 42.93 -46.37
CA ASP A 746 13.54 42.14 -45.97
C ASP A 746 14.15 41.26 -47.07
N VAL A 747 13.52 41.16 -48.26
CA VAL A 747 13.93 40.24 -49.33
C VAL A 747 14.35 40.93 -50.63
N HIS A 748 13.99 42.21 -50.81
CA HIS A 748 14.33 43.00 -51.99
C HIS A 748 15.31 44.13 -51.68
N TRP A 749 16.01 44.63 -52.70
CA TRP A 749 16.60 45.95 -52.61
C TRP A 749 15.54 47.03 -52.43
N ARG A 750 15.92 48.11 -51.74
CA ARG A 750 15.00 49.20 -51.47
C ARG A 750 14.71 49.99 -52.75
N GLU A 751 13.48 49.93 -53.22
CA GLU A 751 13.01 50.58 -54.46
C GLU A 751 13.39 52.07 -54.49
N SER A 752 13.10 52.80 -53.42
CA SER A 752 13.42 54.24 -53.31
C SER A 752 14.91 54.60 -53.41
N VAL A 753 15.82 53.63 -53.36
CA VAL A 753 17.27 53.84 -53.49
C VAL A 753 17.80 53.27 -54.80
N PHE A 754 17.31 52.10 -55.20
CA PHE A 754 17.81 51.37 -56.36
C PHE A 754 17.05 51.70 -57.66
N GLY A 755 15.81 52.18 -57.59
CA GLY A 755 14.99 52.41 -58.79
C GLY A 755 14.88 51.12 -59.62
N PRO A 756 15.14 51.17 -60.95
CA PRO A 756 14.89 50.05 -61.85
C PRO A 756 15.90 48.90 -61.73
N GLU A 757 16.57 48.70 -60.59
CA GLU A 757 17.40 47.51 -60.41
C GLU A 757 16.51 46.28 -60.30
N LEU A 758 16.87 45.19 -60.99
CA LEU A 758 15.96 44.07 -61.18
C LEU A 758 15.47 43.40 -59.89
N MET A 759 16.24 43.40 -58.80
CA MET A 759 15.90 42.75 -57.52
C MET A 759 15.25 43.70 -56.51
N THR A 760 14.72 44.86 -56.95
CA THR A 760 13.73 45.58 -56.18
C THR A 760 12.36 44.92 -56.33
N SER A 761 11.38 45.36 -55.53
CA SER A 761 10.03 44.76 -55.53
C SER A 761 9.14 45.21 -56.70
N GLU A 762 9.62 46.12 -57.55
CA GLU A 762 8.86 46.68 -58.66
C GLU A 762 9.53 46.35 -60.00
N LEU A 763 8.75 45.89 -60.97
CA LEU A 763 9.22 45.67 -62.33
C LEU A 763 8.88 46.89 -63.19
N ASP A 764 9.80 47.84 -63.29
CA ASP A 764 9.55 49.13 -63.94
C ASP A 764 9.25 48.97 -65.44
N SER A 765 8.14 49.56 -65.88
CA SER A 765 7.71 49.54 -67.29
C SER A 765 8.35 50.65 -68.12
N GLY A 766 8.67 50.36 -69.39
CA GLY A 766 9.24 51.35 -70.32
C GLY A 766 10.71 51.72 -70.09
N VAL A 767 11.38 51.06 -69.13
CA VAL A 767 12.82 51.15 -68.87
C VAL A 767 13.43 49.75 -68.83
N GLN A 768 14.76 49.66 -68.93
CA GLN A 768 15.46 48.40 -68.71
C GLN A 768 15.60 48.16 -67.21
N ASN A 769 15.33 46.94 -66.75
CA ASN A 769 15.54 46.49 -65.37
C ASN A 769 16.85 45.69 -65.28
N PRO A 770 18.03 46.33 -65.11
CA PRO A 770 19.31 45.63 -65.08
C PRO A 770 19.49 44.76 -63.84
N LEU A 771 20.04 43.55 -64.05
CA LEU A 771 20.59 42.74 -62.97
C LEU A 771 22.00 43.27 -62.63
N SER A 772 22.08 44.10 -61.59
CA SER A 772 23.28 44.88 -61.31
C SER A 772 24.44 44.05 -60.77
N ARG A 773 25.65 44.60 -60.86
CA ARG A 773 26.84 44.04 -60.19
C ARG A 773 26.64 43.89 -58.68
N ILE A 774 25.83 44.75 -58.07
CA ILE A 774 25.55 44.72 -56.63
C ILE A 774 24.84 43.41 -56.27
N THR A 775 23.82 43.06 -57.05
CA THR A 775 23.08 41.81 -56.91
C THR A 775 23.96 40.59 -57.14
N VAL A 776 24.77 40.59 -58.21
CA VAL A 776 25.63 39.44 -58.52
C VAL A 776 26.70 39.24 -57.43
N GLU A 777 27.30 40.31 -56.92
CA GLU A 777 28.26 40.22 -55.81
C GLU A 777 27.58 39.81 -54.49
N ALA A 778 26.31 40.15 -54.28
CA ALA A 778 25.54 39.68 -53.13
C ALA A 778 25.34 38.16 -53.16
N MET A 779 25.12 37.55 -54.33
CA MET A 779 25.14 36.08 -54.47
C MET A 779 26.51 35.50 -54.10
N GLY A 780 27.58 36.24 -54.42
CA GLY A 780 28.93 35.91 -53.99
C GLY A 780 29.17 36.00 -52.48
N ASP A 781 28.49 36.91 -51.79
CA ASP A 781 28.51 37.01 -50.32
C ASP A 781 27.69 35.89 -49.65
N ILE A 782 26.61 35.41 -50.31
CA ILE A 782 25.79 34.27 -49.84
C ILE A 782 26.58 32.94 -49.91
N GLY A 783 27.52 32.82 -50.85
CA GLY A 783 28.43 31.66 -50.94
C GLY A 783 28.67 31.13 -52.35
N TYR A 784 28.04 31.71 -53.37
CA TYR A 784 28.27 31.30 -54.77
C TYR A 784 29.60 31.83 -55.31
N VAL A 785 30.18 31.11 -56.29
CA VAL A 785 31.27 31.66 -57.10
C VAL A 785 30.65 32.34 -58.31
N VAL A 786 30.88 33.65 -58.44
CA VAL A 786 30.16 34.50 -59.39
C VAL A 786 31.08 35.23 -60.38
N ALA A 787 30.59 35.43 -61.61
CA ALA A 787 31.19 36.24 -62.67
C ALA A 787 30.56 37.65 -62.71
N ALA A 788 30.83 38.44 -61.67
CA ALA A 788 30.20 39.75 -61.47
C ALA A 788 30.55 40.81 -62.53
N ASP A 789 31.59 40.59 -63.34
CA ASP A 789 31.92 41.43 -64.49
C ASP A 789 30.95 41.26 -65.68
N GLN A 790 30.16 40.19 -65.68
CA GLN A 790 29.11 39.94 -66.68
C GLN A 790 27.74 40.47 -66.27
N SER A 791 27.63 41.19 -65.14
CA SER A 791 26.40 41.87 -64.72
C SER A 791 26.01 42.99 -65.68
N ASP A 792 24.75 43.42 -65.63
CA ASP A 792 24.30 44.55 -66.45
C ASP A 792 24.88 45.88 -65.96
N ALA A 793 25.02 46.82 -66.89
CA ALA A 793 25.45 48.17 -66.56
C ALA A 793 24.37 48.87 -65.72
N TYR A 794 24.74 49.29 -64.51
CA TYR A 794 23.83 49.93 -63.56
C TYR A 794 24.57 50.95 -62.69
N VAL A 795 23.89 52.05 -62.41
CA VAL A 795 24.35 53.12 -61.51
C VAL A 795 23.22 53.41 -60.54
N VAL A 796 23.53 53.47 -59.25
CA VAL A 796 22.57 53.79 -58.20
C VAL A 796 22.04 55.21 -58.46
N PRO A 797 20.71 55.39 -58.64
CA PRO A 797 20.11 56.66 -59.04
C PRO A 797 20.08 57.66 -57.88
N PHE A 798 21.24 58.22 -57.52
CA PHE A 798 21.27 59.42 -56.67
C PHE A 798 20.96 60.65 -57.52
N PRO A 799 20.06 61.55 -57.09
CA PRO A 799 20.13 62.90 -57.58
C PRO A 799 21.50 63.46 -57.17
N ASN A 800 22.30 63.88 -58.14
CA ASN A 800 23.45 64.74 -57.88
C ASN A 800 22.95 65.89 -56.99
N PHE A 801 23.32 65.94 -55.72
CA PHE A 801 23.06 67.12 -54.89
C PHE A 801 23.74 68.30 -55.58
N PRO A 802 23.01 69.34 -56.02
CA PRO A 802 23.66 70.55 -56.49
C PRO A 802 24.38 71.16 -55.29
N VAL A 803 25.71 71.22 -55.35
CA VAL A 803 26.47 72.09 -54.44
C VAL A 803 25.93 73.50 -54.64
N ALA A 804 25.26 74.05 -53.63
CA ALA A 804 24.72 75.40 -53.68
C ALA A 804 25.88 76.41 -53.79
N GLY A 805 26.19 76.85 -55.00
CA GLY A 805 26.91 78.09 -55.23
C GLY A 805 26.02 79.29 -54.86
N PRO A 806 26.59 80.45 -54.48
CA PRO A 806 25.80 81.58 -54.03
C PRO A 806 24.95 82.11 -55.20
N GLY A 807 23.62 82.01 -55.09
CA GLY A 807 22.69 82.71 -55.98
C GLY A 807 21.55 81.90 -56.60
N HIS A 808 21.32 80.64 -56.24
CA HIS A 808 20.12 79.92 -56.70
C HIS A 808 19.00 79.95 -55.66
N ALA A 809 17.81 80.33 -56.12
CA ALA A 809 16.57 80.40 -55.35
C ALA A 809 16.27 79.06 -54.67
N ALA A 810 15.64 79.15 -53.49
CA ALA A 810 15.28 78.07 -52.59
C ALA A 810 14.89 76.78 -53.34
N MET A 811 15.69 75.73 -53.18
CA MET A 811 15.27 74.37 -53.54
C MET A 811 14.14 73.96 -52.60
N GLY A 812 13.04 73.52 -53.21
CA GLY A 812 11.96 72.84 -52.51
C GLY A 812 12.46 71.61 -51.77
N SER A 813 11.70 71.23 -50.74
CA SER A 813 11.90 70.01 -49.95
C SER A 813 12.28 68.80 -50.80
N THR A 814 13.41 68.17 -50.51
CA THR A 814 13.76 66.85 -51.05
C THR A 814 12.92 65.80 -50.32
N PRO A 815 11.99 65.09 -50.98
CA PRO A 815 11.26 64.02 -50.33
C PRO A 815 12.26 62.88 -50.06
N LEU A 816 12.42 62.49 -48.80
CA LEU A 816 13.23 61.31 -48.43
C LEU A 816 12.53 59.99 -48.79
N GLY A 817 11.34 60.03 -49.40
CA GLY A 817 10.56 58.84 -49.75
C GLY A 817 10.38 57.91 -48.54
N GLU A 818 10.93 56.71 -48.65
CA GLU A 818 10.90 55.66 -47.63
C GLU A 818 12.17 55.60 -46.77
N ASP A 819 13.11 56.53 -46.96
CA ASP A 819 14.39 56.56 -46.26
C ASP A 819 14.25 57.18 -44.85
N VAL A 820 15.05 56.68 -43.91
CA VAL A 820 15.02 57.12 -42.51
C VAL A 820 16.23 58.00 -42.26
N TRP A 821 15.99 59.27 -41.99
CA TRP A 821 17.07 60.18 -41.64
C TRP A 821 17.42 60.05 -40.16
N TRP A 822 18.69 59.71 -39.88
CA TRP A 822 19.26 59.64 -38.55
C TRP A 822 20.32 60.74 -38.37
N GLY A 823 19.92 61.87 -37.77
CA GLY A 823 20.84 62.97 -37.49
C GLY A 823 20.24 64.15 -36.69
N PRO A 824 20.89 65.33 -36.64
CA PRO A 824 20.35 66.59 -36.10
C PRO A 824 19.73 67.51 -37.18
N ILE A 825 18.48 67.99 -37.02
CA ILE A 825 17.81 68.79 -38.06
C ILE A 825 18.29 70.22 -37.93
N GLY A 826 19.00 70.73 -38.93
CA GLY A 826 19.36 72.14 -39.03
C GLY A 826 18.17 72.99 -39.46
N VAL A 827 17.74 73.92 -38.62
CA VAL A 827 16.82 75.01 -38.97
C VAL A 827 17.69 76.19 -39.39
N VAL A 828 17.46 76.70 -40.59
CA VAL A 828 18.11 77.91 -41.10
C VAL A 828 17.14 79.09 -41.06
N ASP A 829 17.66 80.30 -40.92
CA ASP A 829 16.87 81.52 -41.08
C ASP A 829 16.60 81.85 -42.56
N ALA A 830 15.84 82.92 -42.80
CA ALA A 830 15.53 83.37 -44.16
C ALA A 830 16.75 83.78 -44.99
N ALA A 831 17.93 83.94 -44.37
CA ALA A 831 19.20 84.22 -45.04
C ALA A 831 20.03 82.94 -45.29
N GLY A 832 19.53 81.76 -44.92
CA GLY A 832 20.21 80.47 -45.07
C GLY A 832 21.24 80.17 -43.97
N THR A 833 21.28 80.96 -42.90
CA THR A 833 22.22 80.74 -41.79
C THR A 833 21.64 79.71 -40.83
N LEU A 834 22.43 78.71 -40.42
CA LEU A 834 22.02 77.72 -39.44
C LEU A 834 21.74 78.39 -38.08
N VAL A 835 20.47 78.48 -37.70
CA VAL A 835 20.02 79.15 -36.47
C VAL A 835 19.67 78.19 -35.34
N ARG A 836 19.37 76.92 -35.64
CA ARG A 836 19.05 75.93 -34.60
C ARG A 836 19.30 74.52 -35.08
N ILE A 837 19.80 73.67 -34.19
CA ILE A 837 19.88 72.22 -34.43
C ILE A 837 18.84 71.53 -33.53
N ARG A 838 17.83 70.87 -34.11
CA ARG A 838 16.92 70.01 -33.36
C ARG A 838 17.56 68.63 -33.23
N ARG A 839 18.01 68.28 -32.02
CA ARG A 839 18.42 66.91 -31.66
C ARG A 839 17.20 66.17 -31.11
N PHE A 840 16.82 65.05 -31.69
CA PHE A 840 15.95 64.09 -31.00
C PHE A 840 16.81 63.30 -30.01
N GLN A 841 16.56 63.47 -28.71
CA GLN A 841 16.98 62.50 -27.70
C GLN A 841 15.84 61.51 -27.52
N HIS A 842 16.02 60.26 -27.93
CA HIS A 842 15.25 59.17 -27.35
C HIS A 842 15.99 58.67 -26.11
N ARG A 843 15.32 58.80 -24.95
CA ARG A 843 15.58 57.97 -23.77
C ARG A 843 14.85 56.65 -24.01
N ARG A 844 15.63 55.57 -24.03
CA ARG A 844 15.28 54.14 -24.06
C ARG A 844 14.41 53.67 -25.21
#